data_AF-A0A1Y0I723-F1
#
_entry.id   AF-A0A1Y0I723-F1
#
_cell.length_a   1.000
_cell.length_b   1.000
_cell.length_c   1.000
_cell.angle_alpha   90.00
_cell.angle_beta   90.00
_cell.angle_gamma   90.00
#
_symmetry.space_group_name_H-M   'P 1'
#
loop_
_entity.id
_entity.type
_entity.pdbx_description
1 polymer ?
#
loop_
_entity_poly.entity_id
_entity_poly.type
_entity_poly.pdbx_seq_one_letter_code
_entity_poly.pdbx_strand_id
1 'polypeptide(L)'
;MVLVFGGIGGCSSGGDGLEDAANSENSFPPGDNDPLDTDDDDGQQSAELDEVVVTVEATDKMVASWQRSLYRLLSPSPAYAFRGLSPVSVIDLDVVQLDTSLNPVVSPSVSIAHTYRANNDGTYTIAFNAGIYRPTQIDIFIRARLENGETLWAPLTSGTARINVASTLLVESFLNRARANNIGLSSLAPCGESMGCENQFEARYLIWLNLVSMVQEFDITIPDDLNIEATKAFLSERIDFANALNDGLAAVVDTQYHDAISKEPNFDNLLNTFEFGLNTIYFNMGLSQFDPDSEVNNGSVIFNASSTSVEQILNDGSTEYTYPALSEASFTTILNIHSLFGELPYQRRSITTAGDLTVEFNSPLGFDVNSFGSKSTSSFAAVDGSISFPQLPFQTITARETETPTGWLTNPFFLHYYGDDDRNFMYSAPLTTGSVYELEKQGSSTFQRLRQLEATNNFSYLINLKTDEENTFNLGEASKNKQYGTIKFSQQLSNSNPTTVEAHTSLWTIDNGFVTDDQPASVFGDFYSGWQISRNPDKSVTPLTQIPAQTLQHEMSPEETINYDVDLKVQVHLQAGRVSLASDSGLTGEGAMNLNGDSFALTITGPGSRRGIIHGIKLDNETFSLSNATFKLQGHAFYMYDNKNDITSFNGSELSFSSDGIATLNLERTYVEQVIDNNTVTQLKLKQPISPSPTAVVLDDNNKFQLNFGTINGAPLTLQGFVGEEGTVLMMLLRHGDALGLVYGFRDRMLPRS
;
A
#
# COMPACT_ATOMS: atom_id res chain seq x y z
N MET A 1 22.03 -22.38 13.54
CA MET A 1 20.88 -23.29 13.52
C MET A 1 19.86 -22.62 12.63
N VAL A 2 19.78 -23.00 11.36
CA VAL A 2 18.97 -22.30 10.34
C VAL A 2 17.56 -22.86 10.42
N LEU A 3 16.63 -22.09 10.95
CA LEU A 3 15.21 -22.41 10.91
C LEU A 3 14.72 -22.19 9.47
N VAL A 4 14.30 -23.27 8.84
CA VAL A 4 13.58 -23.23 7.56
C VAL A 4 12.19 -22.70 7.88
N PHE A 5 11.94 -21.42 7.60
CA PHE A 5 10.60 -20.85 7.58
C PHE A 5 9.88 -21.37 6.33
N GLY A 6 9.32 -22.57 6.42
CA GLY A 6 8.10 -22.87 5.67
C GLY A 6 7.00 -21.93 6.17
N GLY A 7 6.13 -21.47 5.27
CA GLY A 7 5.12 -20.45 5.55
C GLY A 7 4.54 -20.58 6.95
N ILE A 8 4.77 -19.57 7.78
CA ILE A 8 4.19 -19.50 9.11
C ILE A 8 2.72 -19.15 8.91
N GLY A 9 1.90 -20.17 8.67
CA GLY A 9 0.50 -20.13 9.10
C GLY A 9 0.53 -19.99 10.61
N GLY A 10 -0.09 -18.93 11.12
CA GLY A 10 -0.21 -18.69 12.55
C GLY A 10 -0.78 -19.94 13.22
N CYS A 11 -0.10 -20.47 14.23
CA CYS A 11 -0.75 -21.38 15.15
C CYS A 11 -1.36 -20.52 16.26
N SER A 12 -2.60 -20.08 16.07
CA SER A 12 -3.40 -19.37 17.08
C SER A 12 -4.83 -19.89 17.06
N SER A 13 -5.41 -20.14 18.23
CA SER A 13 -6.73 -20.78 18.40
C SER A 13 -7.88 -19.77 18.46
N GLY A 14 -7.84 -18.74 17.63
CA GLY A 14 -8.94 -17.82 17.33
C GLY A 14 -8.86 -17.53 15.83
N GLY A 15 -10.00 -17.33 15.16
CA GLY A 15 -10.11 -17.26 13.69
C GLY A 15 -8.89 -16.62 13.03
N ASP A 16 -8.17 -17.42 12.23
CA ASP A 16 -6.95 -17.00 11.56
C ASP A 16 -7.32 -15.86 10.62
N GLY A 17 -7.07 -14.59 10.98
CA GLY A 17 -7.43 -13.46 10.12
C GLY A 17 -6.76 -13.48 8.74
N LEU A 18 -5.73 -14.32 8.55
CA LEU A 18 -5.16 -14.66 7.25
C LEU A 18 -6.05 -15.65 6.48
N GLU A 19 -6.55 -16.69 7.15
CA GLU A 19 -7.48 -17.67 6.60
C GLU A 19 -8.83 -17.00 6.32
N ASP A 20 -9.32 -16.12 7.19
CA ASP A 20 -10.55 -15.36 6.99
C ASP A 20 -10.41 -14.33 5.86
N ALA A 21 -9.30 -13.59 5.77
CA ALA A 21 -9.06 -12.65 4.66
C ALA A 21 -8.82 -13.36 3.31
N ALA A 22 -8.29 -14.58 3.33
CA ALA A 22 -8.09 -15.38 2.13
C ALA A 22 -9.32 -16.24 1.77
N ASN A 23 -10.19 -16.57 2.73
CA ASN A 23 -11.45 -17.30 2.53
C ASN A 23 -12.69 -16.38 2.49
N SER A 24 -12.50 -15.06 2.61
CA SER A 24 -13.58 -14.09 2.39
C SER A 24 -14.25 -14.40 1.05
N GLU A 25 -15.58 -14.26 0.94
CA GLU A 25 -16.31 -14.61 -0.29
C GLU A 25 -15.76 -13.93 -1.55
N ASN A 26 -15.02 -12.83 -1.33
CA ASN A 26 -14.48 -11.96 -2.35
C ASN A 26 -13.00 -12.21 -2.67
N SER A 27 -12.18 -12.89 -1.86
CA SER A 27 -10.72 -13.02 -2.11
C SER A 27 -10.36 -14.17 -3.05
N PHE A 28 -9.47 -13.89 -4.02
CA PHE A 28 -8.89 -14.88 -4.93
C PHE A 28 -7.35 -14.71 -5.02
N PRO A 29 -6.56 -15.79 -4.92
CA PRO A 29 -7.00 -17.16 -4.64
C PRO A 29 -7.59 -17.34 -3.22
N PRO A 30 -8.45 -18.36 -3.00
CA PRO A 30 -8.87 -18.75 -1.66
C PRO A 30 -7.67 -19.10 -0.77
N GLY A 31 -7.86 -19.03 0.56
CA GLY A 31 -6.88 -19.49 1.54
C GLY A 31 -6.54 -20.96 1.34
N ASP A 32 -5.37 -21.38 1.84
CA ASP A 32 -4.68 -22.66 1.59
C ASP A 32 -5.53 -23.94 1.83
N ASN A 33 -6.79 -23.83 2.27
CA ASN A 33 -7.72 -24.93 2.53
C ASN A 33 -8.77 -25.18 1.43
N ASP A 34 -8.91 -24.31 0.42
CA ASP A 34 -9.67 -24.63 -0.78
C ASP A 34 -8.66 -24.94 -1.90
N PRO A 35 -8.65 -26.16 -2.47
CA PRO A 35 -7.74 -26.47 -3.56
C PRO A 35 -8.08 -25.51 -4.70
N LEU A 36 -7.17 -24.57 -4.94
CA LEU A 36 -6.97 -24.01 -6.25
C LEU A 36 -6.66 -25.19 -7.17
N ASP A 37 -7.70 -25.82 -7.71
CA ASP A 37 -7.62 -26.40 -9.03
C ASP A 37 -7.56 -25.21 -10.02
N THR A 38 -6.41 -24.55 -10.08
CA THR A 38 -5.77 -24.38 -11.38
C THR A 38 -5.64 -25.80 -11.95
N ASP A 39 -5.73 -26.02 -13.25
CA ASP A 39 -5.42 -27.33 -13.86
C ASP A 39 -3.93 -27.72 -13.64
N ASP A 40 -3.42 -27.70 -12.41
CA ASP A 40 -2.07 -28.01 -11.97
C ASP A 40 -1.94 -29.49 -11.51
N ASP A 41 -2.97 -30.31 -11.74
CA ASP A 41 -2.86 -31.78 -11.63
C ASP A 41 -2.12 -32.41 -12.84
N ASP A 42 -1.48 -31.58 -13.68
CA ASP A 42 -0.45 -31.99 -14.65
C ASP A 42 0.96 -32.00 -14.00
N GLY A 43 1.10 -32.69 -12.86
CA GLY A 43 2.37 -33.33 -12.47
C GLY A 43 3.56 -32.44 -12.10
N GLN A 44 3.34 -31.23 -11.56
CA GLN A 44 4.43 -30.48 -10.93
C GLN A 44 4.99 -31.25 -9.72
N GLN A 45 6.26 -31.65 -9.79
CA GLN A 45 6.95 -32.21 -8.63
C GLN A 45 7.12 -31.13 -7.57
N SER A 46 6.51 -31.30 -6.39
CA SER A 46 6.83 -30.49 -5.22
C SER A 46 8.32 -30.60 -4.91
N ALA A 47 9.02 -29.47 -4.85
CA ALA A 47 10.47 -29.42 -4.67
C ALA A 47 10.87 -30.04 -3.31
N GLU A 48 11.83 -30.96 -3.32
CA GLU A 48 12.42 -31.46 -2.07
C GLU A 48 13.19 -30.34 -1.32
N LEU A 49 13.55 -30.58 -0.05
CA LEU A 49 14.19 -29.57 0.82
C LEU A 49 15.53 -29.04 0.26
N ASP A 50 16.19 -29.82 -0.58
CA ASP A 50 17.45 -29.56 -1.27
C ASP A 50 17.27 -29.28 -2.78
N GLU A 51 16.04 -29.12 -3.27
CA GLU A 51 15.73 -28.88 -4.68
C GLU A 51 15.06 -27.52 -4.90
N VAL A 52 15.28 -26.88 -6.06
CA VAL A 52 14.50 -25.71 -6.50
C VAL A 52 13.95 -25.97 -7.88
N VAL A 53 12.64 -25.80 -8.05
CA VAL A 53 11.97 -25.86 -9.35
C VAL A 53 12.01 -24.47 -9.99
N VAL A 54 12.43 -24.43 -11.24
CA VAL A 54 12.75 -23.20 -11.97
C VAL A 54 11.94 -23.15 -13.25
N THR A 55 11.24 -22.04 -13.44
CA THR A 55 10.57 -21.72 -14.71
C THR A 55 11.29 -20.54 -15.34
N VAL A 56 11.68 -20.66 -16.61
CA VAL A 56 12.31 -19.57 -17.36
C VAL A 56 11.29 -19.02 -18.35
N GLU A 57 11.03 -17.72 -18.31
CA GLU A 57 9.99 -17.08 -19.11
C GLU A 57 10.54 -15.92 -19.94
N ALA A 58 10.09 -15.84 -21.19
CA ALA A 58 10.51 -14.81 -22.14
C ALA A 58 9.44 -14.56 -23.20
N THR A 59 9.53 -13.43 -23.91
CA THR A 59 8.70 -13.15 -25.10
C THR A 59 9.22 -13.88 -26.33
N ASP A 60 8.40 -13.99 -27.37
CA ASP A 60 8.79 -14.62 -28.64
C ASP A 60 10.03 -13.96 -29.27
N LYS A 61 10.16 -12.64 -29.17
CA LYS A 61 11.31 -11.90 -29.71
C LYS A 61 12.58 -12.07 -28.88
N MET A 62 12.46 -12.33 -27.58
CA MET A 62 13.60 -12.65 -26.71
C MET A 62 14.21 -14.02 -27.01
N VAL A 63 13.45 -14.96 -27.59
CA VAL A 63 13.96 -16.32 -27.91
C VAL A 63 14.15 -16.54 -29.41
N ALA A 64 13.77 -15.56 -30.25
CA ALA A 64 13.89 -15.59 -31.71
C ALA A 64 13.23 -16.84 -32.35
N SER A 65 12.09 -17.27 -31.82
CA SER A 65 11.39 -18.50 -32.24
C SER A 65 10.05 -18.18 -32.91
N TRP A 66 9.93 -18.48 -34.20
CA TRP A 66 8.74 -18.24 -35.02
C TRP A 66 7.59 -19.24 -34.77
N GLN A 67 7.74 -20.19 -33.85
CA GLN A 67 6.82 -21.33 -33.68
C GLN A 67 5.74 -21.18 -32.60
N ARG A 68 5.64 -20.04 -31.91
CA ARG A 68 4.87 -19.94 -30.65
C ARG A 68 3.53 -19.19 -30.71
N SER A 69 3.22 -18.52 -31.82
CA SER A 69 1.99 -17.74 -31.98
C SER A 69 0.68 -18.55 -31.89
N LEU A 70 0.72 -19.89 -31.95
CA LEU A 70 -0.45 -20.75 -31.84
C LEU A 70 -0.77 -21.20 -30.39
N TYR A 71 0.24 -21.29 -29.51
CA TYR A 71 0.06 -21.75 -28.12
C TYR A 71 -0.65 -20.70 -27.26
N ARG A 72 -0.43 -19.42 -27.57
CA ARG A 72 -1.01 -18.26 -26.90
C ARG A 72 -2.51 -18.07 -27.10
N LEU A 73 -3.09 -18.71 -28.11
CA LEU A 73 -4.53 -18.68 -28.40
C LEU A 73 -5.31 -19.69 -27.55
N LEU A 74 -4.62 -20.62 -26.86
CA LEU A 74 -5.22 -21.79 -26.21
C LEU A 74 -4.86 -21.94 -24.72
N SER A 75 -3.88 -21.19 -24.20
CA SER A 75 -3.55 -21.17 -22.78
C SER A 75 -4.39 -20.11 -22.03
N PRO A 76 -5.02 -20.45 -20.90
CA PRO A 76 -5.62 -19.44 -20.01
C PRO A 76 -4.58 -18.38 -19.69
N SER A 77 -4.98 -17.10 -19.69
CA SER A 77 -4.10 -16.05 -19.15
C SER A 77 -3.90 -16.36 -17.67
N PRO A 78 -2.65 -16.47 -17.18
CA PRO A 78 -2.41 -16.74 -15.77
C PRO A 78 -3.09 -15.66 -14.93
N ALA A 79 -3.66 -16.08 -13.79
CA ALA A 79 -4.33 -15.18 -12.86
C ALA A 79 -3.37 -14.14 -12.27
N TYR A 80 -2.05 -14.35 -12.34
CA TYR A 80 -1.04 -13.39 -11.89
C TYR A 80 0.21 -13.44 -12.77
N ALA A 81 1.01 -12.37 -12.75
CA ALA A 81 2.24 -12.12 -13.49
C ALA A 81 2.14 -11.52 -14.92
N PHE A 82 3.29 -11.04 -15.40
CA PHE A 82 3.48 -10.34 -16.67
C PHE A 82 2.83 -11.04 -17.87
N ARG A 83 1.82 -10.40 -18.45
CA ARG A 83 1.16 -10.89 -19.67
C ARG A 83 2.10 -10.75 -20.86
N GLY A 84 2.28 -11.83 -21.62
CA GLY A 84 3.16 -11.87 -22.81
C GLY A 84 4.48 -12.60 -22.62
N LEU A 85 4.82 -13.02 -21.39
CA LEU A 85 5.86 -14.00 -21.15
C LEU A 85 5.32 -15.42 -21.29
N SER A 86 6.19 -16.35 -21.71
CA SER A 86 5.85 -17.77 -21.82
C SER A 86 7.05 -18.64 -21.40
N PRO A 87 6.84 -19.85 -20.87
CA PRO A 87 7.93 -20.78 -20.54
C PRO A 87 8.83 -21.08 -21.73
N VAL A 88 10.15 -21.00 -21.57
CA VAL A 88 11.14 -21.17 -22.65
C VAL A 88 12.24 -22.16 -22.28
N SER A 89 12.78 -22.84 -23.29
CA SER A 89 13.94 -23.71 -23.14
C SER A 89 15.22 -22.90 -22.97
N VAL A 90 16.14 -23.41 -22.16
CA VAL A 90 17.47 -22.83 -21.95
C VAL A 90 18.57 -23.77 -22.40
N ILE A 91 19.67 -23.18 -22.87
CA ILE A 91 20.90 -23.91 -23.20
C ILE A 91 21.57 -24.41 -21.92
N ASP A 92 21.53 -23.58 -20.88
CA ASP A 92 22.33 -23.75 -19.68
C ASP A 92 21.67 -23.07 -18.48
N LEU A 93 21.76 -23.71 -17.32
CA LEU A 93 21.26 -23.23 -16.04
C LEU A 93 22.36 -23.42 -15.00
N ASP A 94 22.71 -22.36 -14.29
CA ASP A 94 23.85 -22.34 -13.37
C ASP A 94 23.51 -21.57 -12.10
N VAL A 95 24.09 -21.97 -10.97
CA VAL A 95 23.97 -21.25 -9.69
C VAL A 95 25.25 -20.48 -9.43
N VAL A 96 25.13 -19.16 -9.35
CA VAL A 96 26.23 -18.22 -9.25
C VAL A 96 26.22 -17.56 -7.87
N GLN A 97 27.36 -17.61 -7.18
CA GLN A 97 27.61 -16.84 -5.97
C GLN A 97 28.44 -15.59 -6.29
N LEU A 98 28.19 -14.47 -5.60
CA LEU A 98 28.99 -13.26 -5.73
C LEU A 98 30.20 -13.23 -4.79
N ASP A 99 31.25 -12.53 -5.19
CA ASP A 99 32.39 -12.19 -4.33
C ASP A 99 32.14 -10.94 -3.48
N THR A 100 33.11 -10.57 -2.64
CA THR A 100 33.03 -9.38 -1.79
C THR A 100 32.92 -8.06 -2.56
N SER A 101 33.27 -8.07 -3.85
CA SER A 101 33.16 -6.94 -4.77
C SER A 101 31.92 -7.02 -5.66
N LEU A 102 30.97 -7.91 -5.32
CA LEU A 102 29.72 -8.13 -6.04
C LEU A 102 29.92 -8.58 -7.49
N ASN A 103 30.98 -9.34 -7.75
CA ASN A 103 31.22 -9.99 -9.04
C ASN A 103 30.93 -11.50 -8.95
N PRO A 104 30.41 -12.12 -10.01
CA PRO A 104 30.28 -13.57 -10.08
C PRO A 104 31.60 -14.30 -9.78
N VAL A 105 31.58 -15.24 -8.83
CA VAL A 105 32.73 -16.09 -8.54
C VAL A 105 32.91 -17.08 -9.68
N VAL A 106 34.03 -16.98 -10.41
CA VAL A 106 34.34 -17.83 -11.58
C VAL A 106 35.16 -19.08 -11.20
N SER A 107 35.48 -19.28 -9.92
CA SER A 107 36.35 -20.37 -9.48
C SER A 107 35.59 -21.67 -9.15
N PRO A 108 35.91 -22.82 -9.80
CA PRO A 108 35.31 -24.13 -9.49
C PRO A 108 35.56 -24.64 -8.06
N SER A 109 36.52 -24.04 -7.34
CA SER A 109 36.83 -24.42 -5.95
C SER A 109 35.93 -23.74 -4.92
N VAL A 110 35.09 -22.78 -5.34
CA VAL A 110 34.18 -21.98 -4.50
C VAL A 110 32.74 -22.07 -5.02
N SER A 111 32.50 -22.75 -6.16
CA SER A 111 31.16 -22.91 -6.73
C SER A 111 30.26 -23.78 -5.85
N ILE A 112 29.01 -23.36 -5.66
CA ILE A 112 27.99 -24.13 -4.95
C ILE A 112 27.75 -25.42 -5.73
N ALA A 113 27.96 -26.57 -5.10
CA ALA A 113 27.79 -27.86 -5.76
C ALA A 113 26.30 -28.13 -6.03
N HIS A 114 25.92 -28.16 -7.30
CA HIS A 114 24.56 -28.40 -7.74
C HIS A 114 24.54 -29.27 -9.00
N THR A 115 23.37 -29.85 -9.29
CA THR A 115 23.04 -30.44 -10.58
C THR A 115 21.71 -29.86 -11.04
N TYR A 116 21.43 -29.89 -12.34
CA TYR A 116 20.11 -29.53 -12.84
C TYR A 116 19.57 -30.58 -13.79
N ARG A 117 18.24 -30.70 -13.84
CA ARG A 117 17.50 -31.58 -14.76
C ARG A 117 16.34 -30.81 -15.37
N ALA A 118 16.02 -31.09 -16.64
CA ALA A 118 14.79 -30.60 -17.26
C ALA A 118 13.63 -31.54 -16.89
N ASN A 119 12.47 -30.97 -16.61
CA ASN A 119 11.24 -31.69 -16.30
C ASN A 119 10.34 -31.79 -17.53
N ASN A 120 9.30 -32.63 -17.47
CA ASN A 120 8.42 -32.92 -18.61
C ASN A 120 7.40 -31.80 -18.88
N ASP A 121 7.16 -30.94 -17.89
CA ASP A 121 6.25 -29.79 -17.90
C ASP A 121 6.91 -28.50 -18.46
N GLY A 122 8.19 -28.58 -18.86
CA GLY A 122 8.96 -27.43 -19.34
C GLY A 122 9.64 -26.62 -18.24
N THR A 123 9.58 -27.07 -16.98
CA THR A 123 10.36 -26.52 -15.87
C THR A 123 11.72 -27.22 -15.74
N TYR A 124 12.56 -26.72 -14.84
CA TYR A 124 13.86 -27.29 -14.50
C TYR A 124 13.95 -27.51 -13.00
N THR A 125 14.62 -28.57 -12.54
CA THR A 125 14.93 -28.77 -11.12
C THR A 125 16.43 -28.62 -10.90
N ILE A 126 16.83 -27.75 -9.97
CA ILE A 126 18.20 -27.63 -9.47
C ILE A 126 18.29 -28.39 -8.14
N ALA A 127 19.15 -29.40 -8.04
CA ALA A 127 19.39 -30.17 -6.83
C ALA A 127 20.76 -29.82 -6.22
N PHE A 128 20.79 -29.48 -4.93
CA PHE A 128 21.99 -29.05 -4.21
C PHE A 128 22.69 -30.24 -3.53
N ASN A 129 23.97 -30.44 -3.82
CA ASN A 129 24.72 -31.63 -3.37
C ASN A 129 25.25 -31.54 -1.92
N ALA A 130 24.99 -30.42 -1.22
CA ALA A 130 25.69 -30.03 0.01
C ALA A 130 24.86 -30.21 1.28
N GLY A 131 24.47 -31.45 1.59
CA GLY A 131 23.68 -31.74 2.80
C GLY A 131 22.24 -31.22 2.69
N ILE A 132 21.40 -31.59 3.66
CA ILE A 132 19.91 -31.56 3.61
C ILE A 132 19.29 -30.17 3.34
N TYR A 133 20.08 -29.10 3.13
CA TYR A 133 19.60 -27.73 3.05
C TYR A 133 20.17 -26.95 1.86
N ARG A 134 19.28 -26.22 1.17
CA ARG A 134 19.61 -25.21 0.15
C ARG A 134 20.35 -24.02 0.76
N PRO A 135 21.25 -23.35 0.02
CA PRO A 135 21.82 -22.08 0.46
C PRO A 135 20.74 -20.99 0.58
N THR A 136 20.71 -20.30 1.73
CA THR A 136 19.81 -19.18 2.00
C THR A 136 20.61 -17.90 2.16
N GLN A 137 21.05 -17.29 1.05
CA GLN A 137 21.87 -16.08 1.07
C GLN A 137 21.51 -15.14 -0.08
N ILE A 138 21.66 -13.83 0.17
CA ILE A 138 21.30 -12.76 -0.78
C ILE A 138 22.26 -12.67 -1.99
N ASP A 139 23.44 -13.29 -1.89
CA ASP A 139 24.50 -13.26 -2.90
C ASP A 139 24.48 -14.45 -3.86
N ILE A 140 23.42 -15.26 -3.82
CA ILE A 140 23.29 -16.46 -4.64
C ILE A 140 22.15 -16.27 -5.62
N PHE A 141 22.49 -16.39 -6.91
CA PHE A 141 21.57 -16.19 -8.02
C PHE A 141 21.56 -17.40 -8.94
N ILE A 142 20.43 -17.59 -9.61
CA ILE A 142 20.28 -18.55 -10.71
C ILE A 142 20.47 -17.78 -12.01
N ARG A 143 21.33 -18.31 -12.88
CA ARG A 143 21.63 -17.76 -14.20
C ARG A 143 21.12 -18.71 -15.26
N ALA A 144 20.27 -18.21 -16.16
CA ALA A 144 19.73 -18.96 -17.27
C ALA A 144 20.20 -18.38 -18.60
N ARG A 145 20.75 -19.21 -19.48
CA ARG A 145 21.19 -18.79 -20.82
C ARG A 145 20.20 -19.28 -21.88
N LEU A 146 19.59 -18.33 -22.59
CA LEU A 146 18.62 -18.57 -23.65
C LEU A 146 19.29 -19.09 -24.93
N GLU A 147 18.49 -19.62 -25.86
CA GLU A 147 18.96 -20.16 -27.15
C GLU A 147 19.70 -19.13 -28.03
N ASN A 148 19.35 -17.85 -27.90
CA ASN A 148 19.99 -16.74 -28.61
C ASN A 148 21.31 -16.28 -27.95
N GLY A 149 21.70 -16.88 -26.82
CA GLY A 149 22.91 -16.54 -26.05
C GLY A 149 22.72 -15.42 -25.02
N GLU A 150 21.54 -14.79 -24.94
CA GLU A 150 21.23 -13.83 -23.88
C GLU A 150 21.08 -14.55 -22.52
N THR A 151 21.25 -13.79 -21.44
CA THR A 151 21.26 -14.32 -20.07
C THR A 151 20.20 -13.62 -19.24
N LEU A 152 19.40 -14.41 -18.53
CA LEU A 152 18.47 -13.95 -17.50
C LEU A 152 18.96 -14.41 -16.13
N TRP A 153 18.56 -13.66 -15.10
CA TRP A 153 18.95 -13.86 -13.72
C TRP A 153 17.72 -13.90 -12.82
N ALA A 154 17.78 -14.69 -11.76
CA ALA A 154 16.86 -14.56 -10.65
C ALA A 154 17.58 -14.82 -9.33
N PRO A 155 17.08 -14.26 -8.21
CA PRO A 155 17.55 -14.66 -6.90
C PRO A 155 17.23 -16.12 -6.60
N LEU A 156 18.08 -16.78 -5.81
CA LEU A 156 17.76 -18.11 -5.29
C LEU A 156 16.70 -17.98 -4.19
N THR A 157 15.56 -18.64 -4.38
CA THR A 157 14.41 -18.68 -3.46
C THR A 157 14.20 -20.09 -2.89
N SER A 158 13.31 -20.22 -1.91
CA SER A 158 12.86 -21.52 -1.41
C SER A 158 11.78 -22.12 -2.30
N GLY A 159 11.98 -23.35 -2.76
CA GLY A 159 10.95 -24.13 -3.46
C GLY A 159 10.91 -23.85 -4.96
N THR A 160 10.42 -22.68 -5.34
CA THR A 160 10.21 -22.30 -6.74
C THR A 160 10.85 -20.96 -7.09
N ALA A 161 11.45 -20.86 -8.28
CA ALA A 161 12.04 -19.63 -8.81
C ALA A 161 11.56 -19.36 -10.23
N ARG A 162 11.10 -18.13 -10.49
CA ARG A 162 10.78 -17.67 -11.85
C ARG A 162 11.92 -16.79 -12.37
N ILE A 163 12.46 -17.15 -13.53
CA ILE A 163 13.52 -16.42 -14.21
C ILE A 163 12.95 -15.71 -15.42
N ASN A 164 12.85 -14.39 -15.34
CA ASN A 164 12.36 -13.55 -16.42
C ASN A 164 13.05 -12.18 -16.42
N VAL A 165 12.55 -11.25 -17.23
CA VAL A 165 13.12 -9.91 -17.33
C VAL A 165 12.95 -9.12 -16.03
N ALA A 166 11.87 -9.33 -15.27
CA ALA A 166 11.64 -8.65 -14.01
C ALA A 166 12.58 -9.13 -12.90
N SER A 167 12.78 -10.45 -12.76
CA SER A 167 13.78 -11.00 -11.84
C SER A 167 15.20 -10.56 -12.21
N THR A 168 15.48 -10.44 -13.51
CA THR A 168 16.77 -9.95 -14.01
C THR A 168 16.98 -8.49 -13.66
N LEU A 169 15.96 -7.65 -13.88
CA LEU A 169 15.98 -6.23 -13.53
C LEU A 169 16.14 -6.02 -12.02
N LEU A 170 15.51 -6.85 -11.18
CA LEU A 170 15.70 -6.85 -9.73
C LEU A 170 17.17 -7.10 -9.35
N VAL A 171 17.78 -8.17 -9.89
CA VAL A 171 19.19 -8.51 -9.61
C VAL A 171 20.13 -7.41 -10.08
N GLU A 172 19.97 -6.91 -11.32
CA GLU A 172 20.80 -5.83 -11.85
C GLU A 172 20.67 -4.54 -11.02
N SER A 173 19.44 -4.18 -10.62
CA SER A 173 19.16 -2.99 -9.83
C SER A 173 19.74 -3.09 -8.42
N PHE A 174 19.64 -4.25 -7.78
CA PHE A 174 20.27 -4.54 -6.50
C PHE A 174 21.79 -4.35 -6.57
N LEU A 175 22.45 -4.98 -7.56
CA LEU A 175 23.90 -4.88 -7.73
C LEU A 175 24.35 -3.45 -8.04
N ASN A 176 23.60 -2.72 -8.87
CA ASN A 176 23.90 -1.34 -9.20
C ASN A 176 23.76 -0.43 -7.98
N ARG A 177 22.70 -0.58 -7.18
CA ARG A 177 22.49 0.20 -5.95
C ARG A 177 23.58 -0.09 -4.93
N ALA A 178 23.87 -1.36 -4.66
CA ALA A 178 24.91 -1.74 -3.72
C ALA A 178 26.28 -1.17 -4.12
N ARG A 179 26.64 -1.23 -5.41
CA ARG A 179 27.89 -0.61 -5.93
C ARG A 179 27.87 0.92 -5.81
N ALA A 180 26.77 1.59 -6.15
CA ALA A 180 26.64 3.04 -6.06
C ALA A 180 26.79 3.54 -4.61
N ASN A 181 26.29 2.78 -3.64
CA ASN A 181 26.37 3.09 -2.22
C ASN A 181 27.67 2.56 -1.56
N ASN A 182 28.61 1.99 -2.33
CA ASN A 182 29.84 1.35 -1.82
C ASN A 182 29.59 0.27 -0.75
N ILE A 183 28.48 -0.44 -0.87
CA ILE A 183 28.08 -1.53 0.02
C ILE A 183 28.70 -2.81 -0.53
N GLY A 184 29.65 -3.35 0.22
CA GLY A 184 30.25 -4.65 -0.09
C GLY A 184 29.37 -5.80 0.39
N LEU A 185 29.62 -7.01 -0.11
CA LEU A 185 28.90 -8.18 0.38
C LEU A 185 29.09 -8.39 1.89
N SER A 186 30.24 -8.01 2.44
CA SER A 186 30.52 -8.10 3.88
C SER A 186 29.62 -7.25 4.77
N SER A 187 28.99 -6.19 4.23
CA SER A 187 27.96 -5.40 4.94
C SER A 187 26.55 -5.96 4.76
N LEU A 188 26.38 -6.89 3.82
CA LEU A 188 25.14 -7.60 3.52
C LEU A 188 25.21 -9.08 3.90
N ALA A 189 26.23 -9.50 4.66
CA ALA A 189 26.48 -10.87 5.08
C ALA A 189 26.52 -10.92 6.61
N PRO A 190 26.38 -12.11 7.22
CA PRO A 190 26.45 -12.26 8.67
C PRO A 190 27.71 -11.62 9.23
N CYS A 191 27.54 -10.71 10.19
CA CYS A 191 28.64 -10.05 10.85
C CYS A 191 28.89 -10.71 12.22
N GLY A 192 30.14 -10.74 12.68
CA GLY A 192 30.46 -11.34 13.98
C GLY A 192 29.93 -10.51 15.15
N GLU A 193 29.66 -11.17 16.29
CA GLU A 193 29.05 -10.60 17.50
C GLU A 193 29.67 -9.27 17.95
N SER A 194 30.99 -9.12 17.80
CA SER A 194 31.74 -7.91 18.15
C SER A 194 31.34 -6.63 17.39
N MET A 195 30.58 -6.74 16.29
CA MET A 195 30.20 -5.61 15.44
C MET A 195 28.77 -5.10 15.68
N GLY A 196 27.98 -5.76 16.54
CA GLY A 196 26.63 -5.29 16.93
C GLY A 196 25.64 -5.18 15.76
N CYS A 197 25.78 -6.05 14.76
CA CYS A 197 24.90 -6.19 13.60
C CYS A 197 24.37 -7.63 13.47
N GLU A 198 24.33 -8.36 14.59
CA GLU A 198 23.73 -9.70 14.68
C GLU A 198 22.30 -9.63 14.14
N ASN A 199 21.90 -10.65 13.37
CA ASN A 199 20.57 -10.81 12.81
C ASN A 199 20.12 -9.78 11.75
N GLN A 200 20.89 -8.72 11.47
CA GLN A 200 20.56 -7.79 10.38
C GLN A 200 20.57 -8.45 9.00
N PHE A 201 21.41 -9.47 8.82
CA PHE A 201 21.45 -10.24 7.58
C PHE A 201 20.14 -11.00 7.33
N GLU A 202 19.59 -11.61 8.38
CA GLU A 202 18.36 -12.38 8.35
C GLU A 202 17.15 -11.48 8.03
N ALA A 203 17.06 -10.29 8.64
CA ALA A 203 16.01 -9.31 8.31
C ALA A 203 16.08 -8.87 6.85
N ARG A 204 17.29 -8.55 6.35
CA ARG A 204 17.51 -8.20 4.93
C ARG A 204 17.14 -9.33 3.99
N TYR A 205 17.48 -10.57 4.35
CA TYR A 205 17.16 -11.74 3.54
C TYR A 205 15.65 -12.00 3.47
N LEU A 206 14.91 -11.81 4.57
CA LEU A 206 13.45 -11.95 4.57
C LEU A 206 12.77 -10.86 3.72
N ILE A 207 13.21 -9.60 3.83
CA ILE A 207 12.71 -8.52 2.94
C ILE A 207 13.08 -8.81 1.48
N TRP A 208 14.29 -9.31 1.24
CA TRP A 208 14.73 -9.69 -0.11
C TRP A 208 13.80 -10.75 -0.71
N LEU A 209 13.48 -11.82 0.01
CA LEU A 209 12.53 -12.85 -0.44
C LEU A 209 11.14 -12.29 -0.74
N ASN A 210 10.65 -11.37 0.10
CA ASN A 210 9.36 -10.72 -0.13
C ASN A 210 9.40 -9.83 -1.39
N LEU A 211 10.50 -9.12 -1.62
CA LEU A 211 10.74 -8.33 -2.83
C LEU A 211 10.83 -9.22 -4.09
N VAL A 212 11.48 -10.39 -4.01
CA VAL A 212 11.52 -11.35 -5.13
C VAL A 212 10.11 -11.77 -5.51
N SER A 213 9.26 -12.07 -4.53
CA SER A 213 7.85 -12.41 -4.78
C SER A 213 7.11 -11.22 -5.39
N MET A 214 7.25 -10.02 -4.79
CA MET A 214 6.54 -8.81 -5.23
C MET A 214 6.76 -8.47 -6.70
N VAL A 215 8.01 -8.53 -7.20
CA VAL A 215 8.29 -8.17 -8.60
C VAL A 215 7.66 -9.13 -9.61
N GLN A 216 7.26 -10.33 -9.19
CA GLN A 216 6.61 -11.33 -10.04
C GLN A 216 5.08 -11.19 -10.11
N GLU A 217 4.48 -10.46 -9.17
CA GLU A 217 3.02 -10.39 -9.00
C GLU A 217 2.38 -9.16 -9.69
N PHE A 218 3.18 -8.33 -10.37
CA PHE A 218 2.66 -7.17 -11.12
C PHE A 218 1.82 -7.58 -12.33
N ASP A 219 0.67 -6.94 -12.49
CA ASP A 219 -0.16 -7.05 -13.69
C ASP A 219 0.28 -6.02 -14.75
N ILE A 220 1.27 -6.43 -15.54
CA ILE A 220 1.82 -5.64 -16.64
C ILE A 220 1.80 -6.47 -17.92
N THR A 221 1.21 -5.92 -18.98
CA THR A 221 1.33 -6.52 -20.32
C THR A 221 2.61 -6.07 -20.99
N ILE A 222 3.53 -7.00 -21.24
CA ILE A 222 4.77 -6.77 -21.96
C ILE A 222 4.50 -6.91 -23.46
N PRO A 223 4.82 -5.90 -24.29
CA PRO A 223 4.69 -6.04 -25.74
C PRO A 223 5.65 -7.09 -26.30
N ASP A 224 5.13 -7.93 -27.21
CA ASP A 224 5.84 -9.09 -27.76
C ASP A 224 7.03 -8.73 -28.63
N ASP A 225 7.05 -7.49 -29.14
CA ASP A 225 8.07 -6.97 -30.01
C ASP A 225 9.23 -6.31 -29.25
N LEU A 226 9.27 -6.41 -27.92
CA LEU A 226 10.41 -5.97 -27.11
C LEU A 226 11.43 -7.11 -26.93
N ASN A 227 12.72 -6.76 -27.02
CA ASN A 227 13.81 -7.62 -26.57
C ASN A 227 14.11 -7.39 -25.08
N ILE A 228 15.05 -8.13 -24.49
CA ILE A 228 15.35 -8.03 -23.04
C ILE A 228 15.65 -6.60 -22.61
N GLU A 229 16.54 -5.89 -23.30
CA GLU A 229 16.92 -4.51 -22.95
C GLU A 229 15.74 -3.53 -23.08
N ALA A 230 14.95 -3.63 -24.15
CA ALA A 230 13.77 -2.77 -24.33
C ALA A 230 12.67 -3.08 -23.31
N THR A 231 12.50 -4.34 -22.91
CA THR A 231 11.58 -4.72 -21.84
C THR A 231 12.06 -4.20 -20.48
N LYS A 232 13.36 -4.27 -20.17
CA LYS A 232 13.91 -3.67 -18.94
C LYS A 232 13.66 -2.16 -18.89
N ALA A 233 13.89 -1.47 -20.00
CA ALA A 233 13.59 -0.04 -20.12
C ALA A 233 12.09 0.23 -19.92
N PHE A 234 11.21 -0.53 -20.58
CA PHE A 234 9.76 -0.42 -20.42
C PHE A 234 9.31 -0.61 -18.96
N LEU A 235 9.84 -1.62 -18.25
CA LEU A 235 9.53 -1.84 -16.83
C LEU A 235 10.09 -0.74 -15.93
N SER A 236 11.26 -0.20 -16.24
CA SER A 236 11.87 0.90 -15.49
C SER A 236 11.16 2.25 -15.72
N GLU A 237 10.48 2.41 -16.86
CA GLU A 237 9.64 3.58 -17.17
C GLU A 237 8.25 3.52 -16.49
N ARG A 238 7.82 2.33 -16.03
CA ARG A 238 6.60 2.14 -15.26
C ARG A 238 6.81 2.60 -13.81
N ILE A 239 6.32 3.79 -13.48
CA ILE A 239 6.56 4.45 -12.18
C ILE A 239 6.09 3.61 -10.99
N ASP A 240 4.95 2.92 -11.12
CA ASP A 240 4.43 1.97 -10.12
C ASP A 240 5.44 0.86 -9.80
N PHE A 241 5.93 0.19 -10.84
CA PHE A 241 6.92 -0.89 -10.71
C PHE A 241 8.28 -0.36 -10.21
N ALA A 242 8.75 0.75 -10.79
CA ALA A 242 10.03 1.34 -10.46
C ALA A 242 10.09 1.83 -9.01
N ASN A 243 9.03 2.47 -8.52
CA ASN A 243 8.96 2.93 -7.13
C ASN A 243 8.96 1.74 -6.16
N ALA A 244 8.09 0.75 -6.38
CA ALA A 244 8.04 -0.44 -5.52
C ALA A 244 9.39 -1.18 -5.47
N LEU A 245 10.05 -1.32 -6.63
CA LEU A 245 11.40 -1.90 -6.70
C LEU A 245 12.43 -1.05 -5.95
N ASN A 246 12.44 0.27 -6.16
CA ASN A 246 13.39 1.17 -5.53
C ASN A 246 13.24 1.24 -4.02
N ASP A 247 12.01 1.28 -3.51
CA ASP A 247 11.68 1.32 -2.09
C ASP A 247 12.04 -0.01 -1.42
N GLY A 248 11.70 -1.14 -2.05
CA GLY A 248 12.11 -2.45 -1.59
C GLY A 248 13.63 -2.64 -1.55
N LEU A 249 14.35 -2.17 -2.58
CA LEU A 249 15.81 -2.19 -2.58
C LEU A 249 16.40 -1.24 -1.53
N ALA A 250 15.78 -0.09 -1.29
CA ALA A 250 16.19 0.81 -0.21
C ALA A 250 16.06 0.13 1.16
N ALA A 251 14.97 -0.60 1.40
CA ALA A 251 14.81 -1.39 2.62
C ALA A 251 15.91 -2.48 2.72
N VAL A 252 16.14 -3.25 1.67
CA VAL A 252 17.18 -4.31 1.69
C VAL A 252 18.58 -3.76 1.93
N VAL A 253 18.90 -2.58 1.41
CA VAL A 253 20.28 -2.09 1.29
C VAL A 253 20.60 -0.96 2.28
N ASP A 254 19.69 0.00 2.48
CA ASP A 254 20.00 1.29 3.12
C ASP A 254 19.57 1.37 4.59
N THR A 255 18.65 0.52 5.07
CA THR A 255 18.14 0.63 6.45
C THR A 255 18.94 -0.20 7.45
N GLN A 256 19.06 0.34 8.66
CA GLN A 256 19.37 -0.44 9.85
C GLN A 256 18.04 -0.73 10.55
N TYR A 257 17.86 -1.96 11.01
CA TYR A 257 16.62 -2.39 11.67
C TYR A 257 16.75 -2.21 13.17
N HIS A 258 15.74 -1.58 13.77
CA HIS A 258 15.60 -1.49 15.23
C HIS A 258 15.40 -2.88 15.86
N ASP A 259 14.63 -3.71 15.15
CA ASP A 259 14.10 -5.00 15.61
C ASP A 259 15.07 -6.19 15.43
N ALA A 260 16.29 -5.93 14.99
CA ALA A 260 17.35 -6.94 14.95
C ALA A 260 17.91 -7.15 16.36
N ILE A 261 17.55 -8.27 16.98
CA ILE A 261 17.89 -8.57 18.38
C ILE A 261 19.37 -8.94 18.48
N SER A 262 20.11 -8.27 19.37
CA SER A 262 21.56 -8.47 19.59
C SER A 262 21.92 -9.64 20.53
N LYS A 263 20.93 -10.44 20.97
CA LYS A 263 21.11 -11.56 21.91
C LYS A 263 20.27 -12.76 21.50
N GLU A 264 20.76 -13.97 21.77
CA GLU A 264 19.97 -15.18 21.55
C GLU A 264 18.66 -15.11 22.36
N PRO A 265 17.49 -15.32 21.71
CA PRO A 265 16.21 -15.39 22.41
C PRO A 265 16.22 -16.59 23.37
N ASN A 266 15.63 -16.41 24.56
CA ASN A 266 15.33 -17.55 25.41
C ASN A 266 14.08 -18.28 24.89
N PHE A 267 13.83 -19.48 25.41
CA PHE A 267 12.66 -20.27 25.03
C PHE A 267 11.33 -19.57 25.34
N ASP A 268 11.28 -18.76 26.40
CA ASP A 268 10.08 -18.01 26.78
C ASP A 268 9.71 -16.94 25.72
N ASN A 269 10.71 -16.27 25.13
CA ASN A 269 10.50 -15.30 24.06
C ASN A 269 9.94 -15.95 22.78
N LEU A 270 10.37 -17.17 22.46
CA LEU A 270 9.87 -17.92 21.29
C LEU A 270 8.39 -18.35 21.45
N LEU A 271 7.88 -18.41 22.69
CA LEU A 271 6.49 -18.73 22.98
C LEU A 271 5.59 -17.50 23.08
N ASN A 272 6.17 -16.30 23.23
CA ASN A 272 5.44 -15.04 23.35
C ASN A 272 5.17 -14.45 21.96
N THR A 273 4.18 -15.02 21.26
CA THR A 273 3.55 -14.36 20.11
C THR A 273 2.51 -13.38 20.65
N PHE A 274 2.55 -12.14 20.19
CA PHE A 274 1.53 -11.14 20.53
C PHE A 274 0.79 -10.75 19.27
N GLU A 275 -0.53 -10.71 19.37
CA GLU A 275 -1.42 -10.20 18.35
C GLU A 275 -2.23 -9.04 18.94
N PHE A 276 -2.42 -7.99 18.16
CA PHE A 276 -3.39 -6.95 18.50
C PHE A 276 -4.08 -6.43 17.25
N GLY A 277 -5.35 -6.06 17.42
CA GLY A 277 -6.16 -5.49 16.36
C GLY A 277 -5.92 -3.98 16.17
N LEU A 278 -6.26 -3.52 14.98
CA LEU A 278 -6.26 -2.13 14.54
C LEU A 278 -7.57 -1.84 13.81
N ASN A 279 -8.31 -0.83 14.25
CA ASN A 279 -9.38 -0.26 13.44
C ASN A 279 -8.77 0.52 12.28
N THR A 280 -9.20 0.23 11.06
CA THR A 280 -8.61 0.82 9.86
C THR A 280 -9.60 1.73 9.15
N ILE A 281 -9.19 2.98 8.95
CA ILE A 281 -9.95 3.96 8.17
C ILE A 281 -9.27 4.07 6.81
N TYR A 282 -10.02 3.78 5.76
CA TYR A 282 -9.55 3.87 4.37
C TYR A 282 -10.38 4.90 3.60
N PHE A 283 -9.69 5.88 3.01
CA PHE A 283 -10.29 6.80 2.03
C PHE A 283 -9.36 6.92 0.83
N ASN A 284 -9.94 6.87 -0.37
CA ASN A 284 -9.22 6.90 -1.62
C ASN A 284 -9.91 7.84 -2.60
N MET A 285 -9.10 8.52 -3.41
CA MET A 285 -9.54 9.13 -4.66
C MET A 285 -8.73 8.55 -5.81
N GLY A 286 -9.30 8.56 -7.01
CA GLY A 286 -8.58 8.07 -8.17
C GLY A 286 -9.09 8.59 -9.51
N LEU A 287 -8.27 8.31 -10.51
CA LEU A 287 -8.56 8.56 -11.92
C LEU A 287 -8.31 7.28 -12.71
N SER A 288 -9.17 7.04 -13.69
CA SER A 288 -9.10 5.83 -14.50
C SER A 288 -9.73 6.02 -15.88
N GLN A 289 -9.42 5.08 -16.77
CA GLN A 289 -10.00 5.02 -18.09
C GLN A 289 -11.06 3.92 -18.14
N PHE A 290 -12.27 4.31 -18.57
CA PHE A 290 -13.47 3.47 -18.63
C PHE A 290 -13.98 3.07 -17.23
N ASP A 291 -15.30 3.02 -17.06
CA ASP A 291 -15.92 2.52 -15.82
C ASP A 291 -16.47 1.12 -16.11
N PRO A 292 -16.15 0.10 -15.30
CA PRO A 292 -16.70 -1.25 -15.48
C PRO A 292 -18.22 -1.28 -15.51
N ASP A 293 -18.87 -0.35 -14.79
CA ASP A 293 -20.32 -0.31 -14.61
C ASP A 293 -21.04 0.62 -15.61
N SER A 294 -20.32 1.35 -16.47
CA SER A 294 -20.94 2.33 -17.38
C SER A 294 -21.33 1.71 -18.73
N GLU A 295 -22.54 2.03 -19.20
CA GLU A 295 -22.94 1.74 -20.58
C GLU A 295 -22.16 2.61 -21.61
N VAL A 296 -21.53 3.69 -21.13
CA VAL A 296 -20.76 4.64 -21.93
C VAL A 296 -19.29 4.20 -21.98
N ASN A 297 -19.00 3.24 -22.86
CA ASN A 297 -17.69 2.61 -23.05
C ASN A 297 -16.53 3.54 -23.52
N ASN A 298 -16.64 4.87 -23.45
CA ASN A 298 -15.66 5.82 -24.02
C ASN A 298 -15.43 7.08 -23.15
N GLY A 299 -15.29 6.94 -21.84
CA GLY A 299 -15.09 8.06 -20.92
C GLY A 299 -13.89 7.93 -19.98
N SER A 300 -13.43 9.08 -19.48
CA SER A 300 -12.54 9.15 -18.33
C SER A 300 -13.37 9.15 -17.04
N VAL A 301 -12.83 8.53 -16.01
CA VAL A 301 -13.52 8.31 -14.75
C VAL A 301 -12.77 9.01 -13.61
N ILE A 302 -13.55 9.68 -12.75
CA ILE A 302 -13.09 10.18 -11.46
C ILE A 302 -13.84 9.38 -10.40
N PHE A 303 -13.14 8.84 -9.42
CA PHE A 303 -13.78 8.05 -8.37
C PHE A 303 -13.24 8.39 -7.00
N ASN A 304 -14.03 8.04 -5.99
CA ASN A 304 -13.55 7.88 -4.62
C ASN A 304 -14.03 6.54 -4.06
N ALA A 305 -13.31 6.06 -3.06
CA ALA A 305 -13.69 4.91 -2.28
C ALA A 305 -13.50 5.20 -0.79
N SER A 306 -14.35 4.63 0.05
CA SER A 306 -14.19 4.72 1.50
C SER A 306 -14.54 3.41 2.17
N SER A 307 -13.86 3.10 3.26
CA SER A 307 -14.14 1.93 4.09
C SER A 307 -15.60 1.91 4.54
N THR A 308 -16.16 0.71 4.69
CA THR A 308 -17.54 0.47 5.17
C THR A 308 -17.56 -0.83 5.97
N SER A 309 -18.51 -1.02 6.88
CA SER A 309 -18.81 -2.37 7.39
C SER A 309 -19.65 -3.16 6.40
N VAL A 310 -19.53 -4.49 6.47
CA VAL A 310 -20.34 -5.45 5.72
C VAL A 310 -21.11 -6.33 6.71
N GLU A 311 -22.36 -6.63 6.37
CA GLU A 311 -23.19 -7.60 7.08
C GLU A 311 -23.55 -8.70 6.07
N GLN A 312 -23.21 -9.95 6.39
CA GLN A 312 -23.45 -11.11 5.53
C GLN A 312 -24.29 -12.13 6.28
N ILE A 313 -25.32 -12.67 5.62
CA ILE A 313 -26.11 -13.78 6.17
C ILE A 313 -25.54 -15.08 5.61
N LEU A 314 -25.01 -15.91 6.50
CA LEU A 314 -24.42 -17.20 6.16
C LEU A 314 -25.49 -18.23 5.79
N ASN A 315 -25.06 -19.31 5.12
CA ASN A 315 -25.95 -20.39 4.64
C ASN A 315 -26.74 -21.09 5.76
N ASP A 316 -26.24 -21.04 7.00
CA ASP A 316 -26.91 -21.59 8.18
C ASP A 316 -27.93 -20.62 8.82
N GLY A 317 -28.07 -19.41 8.26
CA GLY A 317 -28.96 -18.35 8.73
C GLY A 317 -28.38 -17.46 9.83
N SER A 318 -27.11 -17.65 10.21
CA SER A 318 -26.39 -16.72 11.09
C SER A 318 -25.91 -15.47 10.32
N THR A 319 -25.57 -14.41 11.05
CA THR A 319 -25.06 -13.15 10.47
C THR A 319 -23.63 -12.93 10.89
N GLU A 320 -22.76 -12.70 9.92
CA GLU A 320 -21.36 -12.32 10.06
C GLU A 320 -21.21 -10.82 9.77
N TYR A 321 -20.33 -10.15 10.53
CA TYR A 321 -20.03 -8.74 10.35
C TYR A 321 -18.54 -8.56 10.08
N THR A 322 -18.22 -7.99 8.92
CA THR A 322 -16.85 -7.65 8.57
C THR A 322 -16.64 -6.15 8.74
N TYR A 323 -15.66 -5.80 9.57
CA TYR A 323 -15.29 -4.42 9.82
C TYR A 323 -13.93 -4.12 9.18
N PRO A 324 -13.69 -2.89 8.69
CA PRO A 324 -12.38 -2.44 8.24
C PRO A 324 -11.35 -2.51 9.38
N ALA A 325 -10.54 -3.56 9.40
CA ALA A 325 -9.57 -3.81 10.44
C ALA A 325 -8.32 -4.53 9.90
N LEU A 326 -7.20 -4.29 10.57
CA LEU A 326 -5.96 -5.04 10.38
C LEU A 326 -5.57 -5.66 11.72
N SER A 327 -4.95 -6.82 11.68
CA SER A 327 -4.29 -7.43 12.82
C SER A 327 -2.78 -7.40 12.60
N GLU A 328 -2.03 -7.10 13.67
CA GLU A 328 -0.59 -7.24 13.67
C GLU A 328 -0.20 -8.44 14.53
N ALA A 329 0.39 -9.46 13.91
CA ALA A 329 1.06 -10.54 14.62
C ALA A 329 2.55 -10.24 14.74
N SER A 330 3.06 -10.30 15.97
CA SER A 330 4.47 -10.09 16.30
C SER A 330 5.09 -11.38 16.86
N PHE A 331 6.18 -11.82 16.25
CA PHE A 331 6.92 -13.02 16.65
C PHE A 331 8.32 -12.64 17.10
N THR A 332 8.67 -12.99 18.34
CA THR A 332 10.03 -12.78 18.85
C THR A 332 10.86 -14.04 18.63
N THR A 333 11.79 -13.98 17.68
CA THR A 333 12.78 -15.03 17.41
C THR A 333 14.19 -14.49 17.64
N ILE A 334 15.14 -14.76 16.75
CA ILE A 334 16.37 -13.95 16.62
C ILE A 334 16.08 -12.55 16.03
N LEU A 335 14.85 -12.34 15.55
CA LEU A 335 14.28 -11.10 15.04
C LEU A 335 12.91 -10.87 15.66
N ASN A 336 12.50 -9.61 15.86
CA ASN A 336 11.07 -9.31 15.99
C ASN A 336 10.49 -9.20 14.57
N ILE A 337 9.66 -10.16 14.20
CA ILE A 337 8.99 -10.18 12.89
C ILE A 337 7.57 -9.67 13.11
N HIS A 338 7.21 -8.63 12.37
CA HIS A 338 5.87 -8.06 12.37
C HIS A 338 5.15 -8.46 11.08
N SER A 339 3.91 -8.93 11.18
CA SER A 339 3.08 -9.28 10.04
C SER A 339 1.72 -8.62 10.17
N LEU A 340 1.38 -7.78 9.19
CA LEU A 340 0.09 -7.11 9.10
C LEU A 340 -0.79 -7.82 8.09
N PHE A 341 -2.01 -8.15 8.48
CA PHE A 341 -3.00 -8.83 7.65
C PHE A 341 -4.41 -8.38 8.04
N GLY A 342 -5.38 -8.67 7.19
CA GLY A 342 -6.77 -8.30 7.40
C GLY A 342 -7.45 -7.93 6.09
N GLU A 343 -8.73 -7.57 6.20
CA GLU A 343 -9.58 -7.22 5.08
C GLU A 343 -10.17 -5.82 5.29
N LEU A 344 -10.10 -5.00 4.25
CA LEU A 344 -10.62 -3.63 4.26
C LEU A 344 -11.79 -3.52 3.29
N PRO A 345 -13.02 -3.82 3.72
CA PRO A 345 -14.22 -3.58 2.91
C PRO A 345 -14.40 -2.09 2.61
N TYR A 346 -14.72 -1.76 1.35
CA TYR A 346 -14.91 -0.41 0.87
C TYR A 346 -15.99 -0.29 -0.22
N GLN A 347 -16.60 0.89 -0.29
CA GLN A 347 -17.53 1.25 -1.34
C GLN A 347 -16.91 2.30 -2.27
N ARG A 348 -16.91 2.01 -3.57
CA ARG A 348 -16.49 2.93 -4.64
C ARG A 348 -17.68 3.72 -5.15
N ARG A 349 -17.47 4.99 -5.47
CA ARG A 349 -18.38 5.83 -6.26
C ARG A 349 -17.57 6.50 -7.37
N SER A 350 -18.14 6.56 -8.56
CA SER A 350 -17.46 7.10 -9.73
C SER A 350 -18.35 8.05 -10.50
N ILE A 351 -17.70 8.87 -11.32
CA ILE A 351 -18.35 9.67 -12.34
C ILE A 351 -17.62 9.48 -13.66
N THR A 352 -18.37 9.08 -14.67
CA THR A 352 -17.87 8.91 -16.03
C THR A 352 -18.13 10.19 -16.81
N THR A 353 -17.11 10.67 -17.51
CA THR A 353 -17.17 11.86 -18.37
C THR A 353 -16.83 11.46 -19.80
N ALA A 354 -17.79 11.61 -20.71
CA ALA A 354 -17.64 11.21 -22.11
C ALA A 354 -17.59 12.41 -23.07
N GLY A 355 -17.30 12.12 -24.36
CA GLY A 355 -16.96 13.12 -25.39
C GLY A 355 -18.06 14.13 -25.70
N ASP A 356 -19.31 13.78 -25.46
CA ASP A 356 -20.52 14.55 -25.77
C ASP A 356 -21.03 15.40 -24.61
N LEU A 357 -20.21 15.61 -23.58
CA LEU A 357 -20.57 16.28 -22.30
C LEU A 357 -21.53 15.47 -21.43
N THR A 358 -21.76 14.19 -21.73
CA THR A 358 -22.48 13.33 -20.81
C THR A 358 -21.64 13.06 -19.57
N VAL A 359 -22.31 13.15 -18.43
CA VAL A 359 -21.77 12.91 -17.10
C VAL A 359 -22.68 11.89 -16.46
N GLU A 360 -22.13 10.73 -16.11
CA GLU A 360 -22.87 9.64 -15.50
C GLU A 360 -22.29 9.35 -14.12
N PHE A 361 -23.11 9.52 -13.09
CA PHE A 361 -22.77 9.11 -11.73
C PHE A 361 -23.06 7.63 -11.55
N ASN A 362 -22.02 6.88 -11.21
CA ASN A 362 -22.06 5.46 -10.97
C ASN A 362 -21.84 5.18 -9.47
N SER A 363 -22.74 4.39 -8.90
CA SER A 363 -22.62 3.86 -7.56
C SER A 363 -23.05 2.39 -7.66
N PRO A 364 -22.29 1.46 -7.07
CA PRO A 364 -22.62 0.05 -7.15
C PRO A 364 -24.07 -0.16 -6.71
N LEU A 365 -24.84 -0.84 -7.56
CA LEU A 365 -26.22 -1.23 -7.32
C LEU A 365 -26.22 -2.64 -6.72
N GLY A 366 -26.03 -2.78 -5.41
CA GLY A 366 -26.04 -4.10 -4.79
C GLY A 366 -25.52 -4.13 -3.35
N PHE A 367 -25.55 -5.33 -2.76
CA PHE A 367 -24.97 -5.64 -1.45
C PHE A 367 -23.49 -6.04 -1.53
N ASP A 368 -22.96 -6.28 -2.74
CA ASP A 368 -21.57 -6.70 -2.93
C ASP A 368 -20.62 -5.53 -2.69
N VAL A 369 -19.93 -5.58 -1.55
CA VAL A 369 -18.90 -4.63 -1.15
C VAL A 369 -17.56 -5.17 -1.62
N ASN A 370 -16.75 -4.32 -2.24
CA ASN A 370 -15.39 -4.68 -2.59
C ASN A 370 -14.51 -4.63 -1.35
N SER A 371 -13.43 -5.39 -1.31
CA SER A 371 -12.47 -5.36 -0.23
C SER A 371 -11.04 -5.27 -0.72
N PHE A 372 -10.17 -4.84 0.18
CA PHE A 372 -8.73 -4.92 -0.01
C PHE A 372 -8.17 -5.86 1.05
N GLY A 373 -7.68 -7.01 0.61
CA GLY A 373 -6.91 -7.95 1.41
C GLY A 373 -5.56 -8.19 0.75
N SER A 374 -4.58 -8.62 1.54
CA SER A 374 -3.21 -8.85 1.07
C SER A 374 -2.59 -10.03 1.77
N LYS A 375 -1.69 -10.73 1.08
CA LYS A 375 -0.87 -11.77 1.70
C LYS A 375 -0.01 -11.17 2.81
N SER A 376 0.10 -11.88 3.93
CA SER A 376 1.02 -11.52 5.00
C SER A 376 2.46 -11.49 4.49
N THR A 377 3.19 -10.43 4.86
CA THR A 377 4.62 -10.33 4.60
C THR A 377 5.35 -9.92 5.86
N SER A 378 6.59 -10.38 6.00
CA SER A 378 7.45 -9.98 7.10
C SER A 378 7.82 -8.50 6.97
N SER A 379 7.62 -7.77 8.04
CA SER A 379 7.97 -6.36 8.21
C SER A 379 8.82 -6.17 9.46
N PHE A 380 9.60 -5.09 9.45
CA PHE A 380 10.54 -4.73 10.52
C PHE A 380 10.52 -3.21 10.69
N ALA A 381 10.60 -2.74 11.93
CA ALA A 381 10.78 -1.33 12.20
C ALA A 381 12.21 -0.89 11.82
N ALA A 382 12.28 0.14 11.00
CA ALA A 382 13.51 0.83 10.69
C ALA A 382 13.89 1.79 11.83
N VAL A 383 15.16 2.18 11.88
CA VAL A 383 15.67 3.16 12.87
C VAL A 383 14.98 4.53 12.78
N ASP A 384 14.35 4.86 11.65
CA ASP A 384 13.56 6.08 11.46
C ASP A 384 12.15 5.99 12.09
N GLY A 385 11.78 4.84 12.64
CA GLY A 385 10.47 4.57 13.23
C GLY A 385 9.41 4.11 12.23
N SER A 386 9.75 3.99 10.95
CA SER A 386 8.83 3.45 9.95
C SER A 386 8.78 1.93 9.99
N ILE A 387 7.61 1.36 9.71
CA ILE A 387 7.44 -0.06 9.40
C ILE A 387 7.18 -0.15 7.91
N SER A 388 8.03 -0.87 7.21
CA SER A 388 7.95 -0.94 5.75
C SER A 388 7.97 -2.36 5.25
N PHE A 389 7.08 -2.69 4.32
CA PHE A 389 6.96 -4.03 3.79
C PHE A 389 6.22 -4.05 2.45
N PRO A 390 6.47 -5.08 1.61
CA PRO A 390 5.75 -5.24 0.37
C PRO A 390 4.33 -5.73 0.64
N GLN A 391 3.39 -5.10 -0.03
CA GLN A 391 1.99 -5.50 -0.07
C GLN A 391 1.72 -6.28 -1.34
N LEU A 392 1.13 -7.46 -1.17
CA LEU A 392 0.74 -8.38 -2.26
C LEU A 392 -0.79 -8.55 -2.20
N PRO A 393 -1.55 -7.64 -2.83
CA PRO A 393 -3.01 -7.67 -2.75
C PRO A 393 -3.58 -8.90 -3.44
N PHE A 394 -4.63 -9.49 -2.86
CA PHE A 394 -5.44 -10.49 -3.53
C PHE A 394 -6.34 -9.82 -4.57
N GLN A 395 -6.69 -10.55 -5.63
CA GLN A 395 -7.78 -10.10 -6.51
C GLN A 395 -9.09 -10.32 -5.78
N THR A 396 -9.95 -9.32 -5.75
CA THR A 396 -11.31 -9.48 -5.24
C THR A 396 -12.34 -9.66 -6.34
N ILE A 397 -13.44 -10.38 -6.09
CA ILE A 397 -14.52 -10.58 -7.08
C ILE A 397 -15.84 -10.06 -6.52
N THR A 398 -16.48 -9.15 -7.27
CA THR A 398 -17.84 -8.69 -6.99
C THR A 398 -18.81 -9.26 -8.04
N ALA A 399 -20.11 -9.29 -7.73
CA ALA A 399 -21.16 -9.79 -8.61
C ALA A 399 -20.93 -11.28 -9.00
N ARG A 400 -20.40 -12.07 -8.05
CA ARG A 400 -19.95 -13.45 -8.23
C ARG A 400 -21.02 -14.38 -8.81
N GLU A 401 -22.28 -14.16 -8.41
CA GLU A 401 -23.44 -14.96 -8.83
C GLU A 401 -24.21 -14.35 -10.02
N THR A 402 -23.68 -13.29 -10.64
CA THR A 402 -24.27 -12.68 -11.83
C THR A 402 -23.69 -13.26 -13.12
N GLU A 403 -24.30 -12.92 -14.27
CA GLU A 403 -23.79 -13.33 -15.58
C GLU A 403 -22.43 -12.69 -15.93
N THR A 404 -22.07 -11.59 -15.27
CA THR A 404 -20.83 -10.83 -15.54
C THR A 404 -20.10 -10.47 -14.24
N PRO A 405 -19.45 -11.45 -13.58
CA PRO A 405 -18.63 -11.18 -12.40
C PRO A 405 -17.45 -10.24 -12.72
N THR A 406 -17.09 -9.40 -11.77
CA THR A 406 -16.05 -8.38 -11.94
C THR A 406 -14.90 -8.62 -10.98
N GLY A 407 -13.69 -8.72 -11.52
CA GLY A 407 -12.46 -8.93 -10.76
C GLY A 407 -11.68 -7.64 -10.54
N TRP A 408 -11.33 -7.32 -9.32
CA TRP A 408 -10.58 -6.13 -8.94
C TRP A 408 -9.20 -6.52 -8.45
N LEU A 409 -8.15 -6.05 -9.12
CA LEU A 409 -6.78 -6.33 -8.74
C LEU A 409 -6.03 -5.03 -8.50
N THR A 410 -5.40 -4.91 -7.33
CA THR A 410 -4.41 -3.86 -7.07
C THR A 410 -3.02 -4.44 -7.34
N ASN A 411 -2.19 -3.71 -8.08
CA ASN A 411 -0.80 -4.09 -8.29
C ASN A 411 -0.04 -4.09 -6.95
N PRO A 412 0.96 -4.96 -6.79
CA PRO A 412 1.85 -4.92 -5.65
C PRO A 412 2.49 -3.54 -5.45
N PHE A 413 2.74 -3.18 -4.21
CA PHE A 413 3.39 -1.92 -3.86
C PHE A 413 4.16 -2.05 -2.55
N PHE A 414 5.12 -1.15 -2.31
CA PHE A 414 5.84 -1.11 -1.05
C PHE A 414 5.14 -0.11 -0.12
N LEU A 415 4.66 -0.60 1.03
CA LEU A 415 3.92 0.21 1.99
C LEU A 415 4.86 0.68 3.09
N HIS A 416 4.74 1.95 3.45
CA HIS A 416 5.45 2.57 4.57
C HIS A 416 4.41 3.09 5.56
N TYR A 417 4.39 2.50 6.76
CA TYR A 417 3.63 2.99 7.90
C TYR A 417 4.54 3.77 8.84
N TYR A 418 4.02 4.88 9.35
CA TYR A 418 4.63 5.63 10.43
C TYR A 418 3.70 5.61 11.63
N GLY A 419 4.24 5.21 12.78
CA GLY A 419 3.49 5.09 14.02
C GLY A 419 4.35 5.48 15.22
N ASP A 420 3.75 5.40 16.39
CA ASP A 420 4.49 5.40 17.65
C ASP A 420 5.04 3.99 17.97
N ASP A 421 5.87 3.93 19.01
CA ASP A 421 6.58 2.69 19.38
C ASP A 421 5.59 1.63 19.92
N ASP A 422 4.49 2.08 20.55
CA ASP A 422 3.43 1.22 21.12
C ASP A 422 2.33 0.82 20.12
N ARG A 423 2.44 1.29 18.87
CA ARG A 423 1.49 1.05 17.77
C ARG A 423 0.07 1.53 18.10
N ASN A 424 -0.07 2.58 18.90
CA ASN A 424 -1.37 3.20 19.17
C ASN A 424 -1.98 3.78 17.88
N PHE A 425 -1.13 4.17 16.93
CA PHE A 425 -1.53 4.57 15.59
C PHE A 425 -0.49 4.17 14.53
N MET A 426 -0.95 3.97 13.30
CA MET A 426 -0.09 3.86 12.11
C MET A 426 -0.74 4.53 10.91
N TYR A 427 -0.05 5.49 10.31
CA TYR A 427 -0.55 6.27 9.19
C TYR A 427 0.25 6.00 7.92
N SER A 428 -0.45 5.97 6.78
CA SER A 428 0.16 5.91 5.45
C SER A 428 -0.73 6.58 4.42
N ALA A 429 -0.12 7.05 3.32
CA ALA A 429 -0.86 7.52 2.16
C ALA A 429 -0.29 6.92 0.86
N PRO A 430 -0.52 5.61 0.59
CA PRO A 430 0.08 4.96 -0.56
C PRO A 430 -0.53 5.44 -1.89
N LEU A 431 0.29 5.38 -2.93
CA LEU A 431 -0.11 5.50 -4.33
C LEU A 431 -0.07 4.11 -4.95
N THR A 432 -1.20 3.60 -5.42
CA THR A 432 -1.27 2.28 -6.05
C THR A 432 -1.89 2.36 -7.44
N THR A 433 -1.60 1.36 -8.27
CA THR A 433 -2.28 1.16 -9.56
C THR A 433 -3.00 -0.17 -9.52
N GLY A 434 -3.97 -0.37 -10.40
CA GLY A 434 -4.67 -1.64 -10.50
C GLY A 434 -5.40 -1.81 -11.81
N SER A 435 -6.12 -2.92 -11.91
CA SER A 435 -6.89 -3.31 -13.07
C SER A 435 -8.23 -3.89 -12.62
N VAL A 436 -9.28 -3.60 -13.36
CA VAL A 436 -10.59 -4.25 -13.21
C VAL A 436 -10.82 -5.15 -14.41
N TYR A 437 -11.37 -6.33 -14.19
CA TYR A 437 -11.52 -7.39 -15.17
C TYR A 437 -12.96 -7.88 -15.27
N GLU A 438 -13.39 -8.14 -16.49
CA GLU A 438 -14.56 -8.97 -16.74
C GLU A 438 -14.14 -10.43 -16.57
N LEU A 439 -14.91 -11.18 -15.78
CA LEU A 439 -14.64 -12.59 -15.51
C LEU A 439 -15.75 -13.46 -16.07
N GLU A 440 -15.40 -14.70 -16.39
CA GLU A 440 -16.33 -15.78 -16.71
C GLU A 440 -16.22 -16.87 -15.63
N LYS A 441 -17.37 -17.28 -15.08
CA LYS A 441 -17.43 -18.39 -14.12
C LYS A 441 -17.26 -19.71 -14.88
N GLN A 442 -16.19 -20.44 -14.57
CA GLN A 442 -15.94 -21.79 -15.04
C GLN A 442 -16.44 -22.77 -13.96
N GLY A 443 -17.55 -23.48 -14.20
CA GLY A 443 -18.09 -24.40 -13.20
C GLY A 443 -18.64 -23.73 -11.94
N SER A 444 -18.38 -24.30 -10.75
CA SER A 444 -18.97 -23.85 -9.47
C SER A 444 -18.16 -22.78 -8.74
N SER A 445 -16.84 -22.78 -8.86
CA SER A 445 -15.95 -21.95 -8.02
C SER A 445 -14.77 -21.31 -8.74
N THR A 446 -14.47 -21.66 -10.00
CA THR A 446 -13.33 -21.11 -10.72
C THR A 446 -13.75 -19.96 -11.64
N PHE A 447 -12.87 -18.97 -11.78
CA PHE A 447 -13.11 -17.78 -12.60
C PHE A 447 -11.97 -17.60 -13.60
N GLN A 448 -12.32 -17.25 -14.83
CA GLN A 448 -11.36 -16.92 -15.88
C GLN A 448 -11.48 -15.44 -16.24
N ARG A 449 -10.34 -14.75 -16.35
CA ARG A 449 -10.30 -13.37 -16.86
C ARG A 449 -10.59 -13.37 -18.37
N LEU A 450 -11.58 -12.59 -18.79
CA LEU A 450 -11.91 -12.39 -20.20
C LEU A 450 -11.18 -11.18 -20.79
N ARG A 451 -11.42 -10.00 -20.22
CA ARG A 451 -10.78 -8.75 -20.66
C ARG A 451 -10.65 -7.76 -19.52
N GLN A 452 -9.70 -6.84 -19.67
CA GLN A 452 -9.57 -5.70 -18.78
C GLN A 452 -10.66 -4.67 -19.08
N LEU A 453 -11.43 -4.28 -18.06
CA LEU A 453 -12.48 -3.27 -18.10
C LEU A 453 -11.91 -1.87 -17.82
N GLU A 454 -11.03 -1.76 -16.81
CA GLU A 454 -10.51 -0.47 -16.32
C GLU A 454 -9.05 -0.63 -15.89
N ALA A 455 -8.28 0.46 -15.97
CA ALA A 455 -6.98 0.61 -15.30
C ALA A 455 -7.11 1.72 -14.26
N THR A 456 -6.89 1.38 -12.99
CA THR A 456 -7.13 2.28 -11.85
C THR A 456 -5.83 2.90 -11.35
N ASN A 457 -5.90 4.18 -10.97
CA ASN A 457 -4.84 4.88 -10.24
C ASN A 457 -5.44 5.40 -8.94
N ASN A 458 -4.89 4.95 -7.83
CA ASN A 458 -5.47 5.03 -6.49
C ASN A 458 -4.56 5.86 -5.58
N PHE A 459 -5.12 6.92 -5.01
CA PHE A 459 -4.45 7.83 -4.08
C PHE A 459 -5.13 7.71 -2.73
N SER A 460 -4.58 6.83 -1.90
CA SER A 460 -5.23 6.34 -0.68
C SER A 460 -4.66 6.99 0.57
N TYR A 461 -5.48 7.05 1.61
CA TYR A 461 -5.11 7.33 2.99
C TYR A 461 -5.53 6.12 3.83
N LEU A 462 -4.57 5.59 4.59
CA LEU A 462 -4.75 4.47 5.52
C LEU A 462 -4.39 4.96 6.92
N ILE A 463 -5.36 4.94 7.82
CA ILE A 463 -5.18 5.31 9.22
C ILE A 463 -5.58 4.12 10.07
N ASN A 464 -4.63 3.53 10.76
CA ASN A 464 -4.83 2.40 11.66
C ASN A 464 -4.74 2.89 13.10
N LEU A 465 -5.73 2.55 13.92
CA LEU A 465 -5.81 2.95 15.32
C LEU A 465 -5.97 1.70 16.18
N LYS A 466 -5.11 1.54 17.18
CA LYS A 466 -5.09 0.37 18.05
C LYS A 466 -6.43 0.15 18.75
N THR A 467 -6.88 -1.10 18.74
CA THR A 467 -8.03 -1.55 19.51
C THR A 467 -7.60 -2.35 20.75
N ASP A 468 -8.55 -2.49 21.68
CA ASP A 468 -8.46 -3.39 22.83
C ASP A 468 -9.65 -4.34 22.73
N GLU A 469 -9.37 -5.63 22.61
CA GLU A 469 -10.37 -6.68 22.52
C GLU A 469 -10.77 -7.24 23.90
N GLU A 470 -10.06 -6.84 24.96
CA GLU A 470 -10.32 -7.29 26.33
C GLU A 470 -11.13 -6.27 27.13
N ASN A 471 -10.94 -4.97 26.88
CA ASN A 471 -11.61 -3.88 27.60
C ASN A 471 -12.58 -3.09 26.73
N THR A 472 -13.72 -2.72 27.32
CA THR A 472 -14.70 -1.84 26.66
C THR A 472 -14.15 -0.41 26.58
N PHE A 473 -13.99 0.11 25.37
CA PHE A 473 -13.65 1.50 25.09
C PHE A 473 -14.69 2.46 25.69
N ASN A 474 -14.23 3.54 26.30
CA ASN A 474 -15.09 4.59 26.82
C ASN A 474 -14.73 5.94 26.18
N LEU A 475 -15.57 6.39 25.24
CA LEU A 475 -15.38 7.65 24.52
C LEU A 475 -15.26 8.85 25.46
N GLY A 476 -16.06 8.90 26.53
CA GLY A 476 -16.08 10.02 27.47
C GLY A 476 -14.80 10.16 28.28
N GLU A 477 -14.17 9.04 28.67
CA GLU A 477 -12.87 9.08 29.34
C GLU A 477 -11.72 9.31 28.35
N ALA A 478 -11.75 8.69 27.15
CA ALA A 478 -10.73 8.86 26.12
C ALA A 478 -10.61 10.33 25.64
N SER A 479 -11.75 11.01 25.50
CA SER A 479 -11.81 12.41 25.01
C SER A 479 -11.72 13.49 26.10
N LYS A 480 -11.66 13.08 27.37
CA LYS A 480 -11.80 13.98 28.52
C LYS A 480 -10.73 15.06 28.57
N ASN A 481 -11.15 16.33 28.60
CA ASN A 481 -10.28 17.51 28.63
C ASN A 481 -9.31 17.60 27.45
N LYS A 482 -9.65 17.02 26.30
CA LYS A 482 -8.82 17.07 25.09
C LYS A 482 -9.43 17.98 24.05
N GLN A 483 -8.55 18.61 23.29
CA GLN A 483 -8.87 19.36 22.08
C GLN A 483 -8.13 18.73 20.92
N TYR A 484 -8.74 18.77 19.74
CA TYR A 484 -8.22 18.13 18.56
C TYR A 484 -8.08 19.14 17.43
N GLY A 485 -6.90 19.18 16.82
CA GLY A 485 -6.71 19.83 15.53
C GLY A 485 -7.19 18.86 14.47
N THR A 486 -8.16 19.27 13.67
CA THR A 486 -8.78 18.38 12.68
C THR A 486 -8.56 18.91 11.27
N ILE A 487 -8.32 17.99 10.34
CA ILE A 487 -8.40 18.29 8.91
C ILE A 487 -9.47 17.40 8.30
N LYS A 488 -10.48 18.06 7.71
CA LYS A 488 -11.45 17.42 6.83
C LYS A 488 -10.98 17.57 5.40
N PHE A 489 -10.95 16.48 4.64
CA PHE A 489 -10.65 16.48 3.22
C PHE A 489 -11.67 15.60 2.49
N SER A 490 -12.37 16.16 1.50
CA SER A 490 -13.50 15.47 0.87
C SER A 490 -13.63 15.76 -0.61
N GLN A 491 -14.23 14.81 -1.32
CA GLN A 491 -14.59 14.89 -2.73
C GLN A 491 -16.08 14.62 -2.90
N GLN A 492 -16.76 15.49 -3.63
CA GLN A 492 -18.13 15.31 -4.06
C GLN A 492 -18.17 15.00 -5.55
N LEU A 493 -18.84 13.90 -5.91
CA LEU A 493 -19.10 13.51 -7.29
C LEU A 493 -20.59 13.65 -7.58
N SER A 494 -20.96 14.39 -8.63
CA SER A 494 -22.36 14.65 -8.95
C SER A 494 -22.57 15.02 -10.42
N ASN A 495 -23.76 14.78 -10.96
CA ASN A 495 -24.08 15.14 -12.35
C ASN A 495 -24.09 16.66 -12.59
N SER A 496 -24.37 17.47 -11.56
CA SER A 496 -24.44 18.95 -11.68
C SER A 496 -23.11 19.65 -11.52
N ASN A 497 -22.17 19.06 -10.77
CA ASN A 497 -20.79 19.51 -10.66
C ASN A 497 -19.96 18.23 -10.63
N PRO A 498 -19.35 17.83 -11.77
CA PRO A 498 -18.73 16.51 -11.91
C PRO A 498 -17.80 16.14 -10.78
N THR A 499 -17.00 17.10 -10.33
CA THR A 499 -16.15 16.93 -9.16
C THR A 499 -16.05 18.25 -8.39
N THR A 500 -16.09 18.15 -7.07
CA THR A 500 -15.81 19.24 -6.14
C THR A 500 -14.91 18.69 -5.05
N VAL A 501 -13.80 19.36 -4.77
CA VAL A 501 -12.88 19.02 -3.69
C VAL A 501 -12.93 20.12 -2.65
N GLU A 502 -13.03 19.72 -1.39
CA GLU A 502 -13.23 20.61 -0.25
C GLU A 502 -12.33 20.18 0.91
N ALA A 503 -11.67 21.16 1.53
CA ALA A 503 -10.81 20.92 2.68
C ALA A 503 -11.00 22.00 3.76
N HIS A 504 -10.97 21.57 5.02
CA HIS A 504 -11.15 22.45 6.18
C HIS A 504 -10.15 22.08 7.26
N THR A 505 -9.66 23.07 7.98
CA THR A 505 -9.06 22.84 9.30
C THR A 505 -10.02 23.33 10.37
N SER A 506 -10.15 22.62 11.47
CA SER A 506 -10.99 23.04 12.60
C SER A 506 -10.43 22.63 13.95
N LEU A 507 -11.01 23.18 15.02
CA LEU A 507 -10.70 22.81 16.39
C LEU A 507 -11.89 22.05 16.97
N TRP A 508 -11.70 20.76 17.26
CA TRP A 508 -12.76 19.95 17.87
C TRP A 508 -12.55 19.82 19.36
N THR A 509 -13.64 19.97 20.12
CA THR A 509 -13.72 19.53 21.51
C THR A 509 -14.82 18.47 21.60
N ILE A 510 -14.50 17.33 22.22
CA ILE A 510 -15.44 16.21 22.38
C ILE A 510 -15.75 16.10 23.87
N ASP A 511 -17.01 16.29 24.25
CA ASP A 511 -17.47 16.19 25.64
C ASP A 511 -18.72 15.29 25.72
N ASN A 512 -18.56 14.11 26.32
CA ASN A 512 -19.63 13.11 26.46
C ASN A 512 -20.36 12.79 25.15
N GLY A 513 -19.61 12.68 24.04
CA GLY A 513 -20.17 12.41 22.71
C GLY A 513 -20.65 13.64 21.97
N PHE A 514 -20.71 14.83 22.57
CA PHE A 514 -20.99 16.07 21.85
C PHE A 514 -19.70 16.65 21.29
N VAL A 515 -19.65 16.85 19.99
CA VAL A 515 -18.50 17.43 19.29
C VAL A 515 -18.83 18.87 18.94
N THR A 516 -18.05 19.80 19.48
CA THR A 516 -18.04 21.19 19.03
C THR A 516 -16.93 21.39 18.02
N ASP A 517 -17.29 21.63 16.76
CA ASP A 517 -16.38 22.06 15.69
C ASP A 517 -16.30 23.59 15.73
N ASP A 518 -15.21 24.10 16.29
CA ASP A 518 -14.96 25.53 16.47
C ASP A 518 -13.93 26.08 15.49
N GLN A 519 -14.05 27.39 15.24
CA GLN A 519 -13.21 28.15 14.32
C GLN A 519 -12.67 29.40 15.04
N PRO A 520 -11.81 29.23 16.06
CA PRO A 520 -11.36 30.35 16.89
C PRO A 520 -10.51 31.34 16.08
N ALA A 521 -10.37 32.56 16.58
CA ALA A 521 -9.47 33.53 15.97
C ALA A 521 -8.04 32.97 15.94
N SER A 522 -7.39 33.07 14.78
CA SER A 522 -6.03 32.57 14.57
C SER A 522 -5.09 33.72 14.23
N VAL A 523 -3.86 33.65 14.74
CA VAL A 523 -2.78 34.57 14.37
C VAL A 523 -2.44 34.49 12.88
N PHE A 524 -2.81 33.37 12.23
CA PHE A 524 -2.60 33.15 10.81
C PHE A 524 -3.77 33.64 9.92
N GLY A 525 -4.78 34.29 10.48
CA GLY A 525 -5.90 34.84 9.71
C GLY A 525 -6.86 33.77 9.19
N ASP A 526 -6.62 33.25 7.98
CA ASP A 526 -7.52 32.34 7.25
C ASP A 526 -7.36 30.86 7.61
N PHE A 527 -6.58 30.53 8.64
CA PHE A 527 -6.26 29.15 9.07
C PHE A 527 -7.48 28.24 9.09
N TYR A 528 -8.51 28.65 9.83
CA TYR A 528 -9.76 27.93 10.07
C TYR A 528 -10.81 28.08 8.96
N SER A 529 -10.42 28.65 7.82
CA SER A 529 -11.32 28.77 6.68
C SER A 529 -11.39 27.46 5.89
N GLY A 530 -12.56 27.20 5.31
CA GLY A 530 -12.70 26.15 4.31
C GLY A 530 -12.14 26.59 2.97
N TRP A 531 -11.82 25.62 2.13
CA TRP A 531 -11.38 25.84 0.76
C TRP A 531 -12.09 24.87 -0.16
N GLN A 532 -12.51 25.35 -1.33
CA GLN A 532 -13.20 24.54 -2.32
C GLN A 532 -12.75 24.87 -3.73
N ILE A 533 -12.62 23.82 -4.53
CA ILE A 533 -12.43 23.88 -5.97
C ILE A 533 -13.45 22.95 -6.65
N SER A 534 -13.98 23.34 -7.79
CA SER A 534 -14.98 22.52 -8.49
C SER A 534 -14.86 22.62 -10.01
N ARG A 535 -15.26 21.54 -10.67
CA ARG A 535 -15.51 21.51 -12.10
C ARG A 535 -17.02 21.64 -12.35
N ASN A 536 -17.36 22.52 -13.28
CA ASN A 536 -18.73 22.75 -13.71
C ASN A 536 -19.11 21.81 -14.87
N PRO A 537 -20.41 21.61 -15.18
CA PRO A 537 -20.86 20.74 -16.28
C PRO A 537 -20.37 21.18 -17.66
N ASP A 538 -20.14 22.50 -17.83
CA ASP A 538 -19.59 23.07 -19.06
C ASP A 538 -18.07 22.88 -19.18
N LYS A 539 -17.49 22.04 -18.32
CA LYS A 539 -16.06 21.75 -18.21
C LYS A 539 -15.21 22.89 -17.65
N SER A 540 -15.77 24.06 -17.37
CA SER A 540 -15.02 25.15 -16.72
C SER A 540 -14.65 24.79 -15.28
N VAL A 541 -13.56 25.38 -14.79
CA VAL A 541 -13.14 25.27 -13.39
C VAL A 541 -13.62 26.51 -12.63
N THR A 542 -14.30 26.29 -11.51
CA THR A 542 -14.44 27.31 -10.48
C THR A 542 -13.13 27.30 -9.70
N PRO A 543 -12.33 28.37 -9.73
CA PRO A 543 -11.01 28.40 -9.12
C PRO A 543 -11.10 28.18 -7.61
N LEU A 544 -9.96 27.93 -6.98
CA LEU A 544 -9.89 27.73 -5.54
C LEU A 544 -10.47 28.95 -4.80
N THR A 545 -11.53 28.72 -4.04
CA THR A 545 -12.24 29.75 -3.29
C THR A 545 -12.29 29.41 -1.81
N GLN A 546 -12.22 30.46 -1.00
CA GLN A 546 -12.38 30.35 0.44
C GLN A 546 -13.87 30.20 0.78
N ILE A 547 -14.20 29.19 1.59
CA ILE A 547 -15.51 29.00 2.18
C ILE A 547 -15.51 29.61 3.59
N PRO A 548 -16.56 30.35 3.99
CA PRO A 548 -16.67 30.88 5.33
C PRO A 548 -16.53 29.80 6.40
N ALA A 549 -15.75 30.10 7.44
CA ALA A 549 -15.66 29.27 8.63
C ALA A 549 -17.03 29.17 9.30
N GLN A 550 -17.42 27.96 9.72
CA GLN A 550 -18.69 27.71 10.40
C GLN A 550 -18.43 26.91 11.67
N THR A 551 -19.01 27.34 12.78
CA THR A 551 -19.09 26.51 13.99
C THR A 551 -20.24 25.53 13.83
N LEU A 552 -19.94 24.25 13.98
CA LEU A 552 -20.91 23.16 13.87
C LEU A 552 -20.96 22.35 15.16
N GLN A 553 -22.08 21.65 15.33
CA GLN A 553 -22.26 20.69 16.41
C GLN A 553 -22.50 19.32 15.77
N HIS A 554 -21.80 18.33 16.28
CA HIS A 554 -21.97 16.94 15.88
C HIS A 554 -22.19 16.07 17.12
N GLU A 555 -22.74 14.89 16.90
CA GLU A 555 -22.86 13.84 17.90
C GLU A 555 -21.94 12.70 17.46
N MET A 556 -21.07 12.27 18.37
CA MET A 556 -20.17 11.15 18.21
C MET A 556 -20.54 10.08 19.23
N SER A 557 -20.75 8.86 18.75
CA SER A 557 -21.17 7.72 19.58
C SER A 557 -20.17 6.58 19.44
N PRO A 558 -19.87 5.84 20.52
CA PRO A 558 -19.13 4.59 20.41
C PRO A 558 -19.99 3.56 19.68
N GLU A 559 -19.37 2.81 18.76
CA GLU A 559 -20.00 1.73 18.01
C GLU A 559 -19.55 0.38 18.56
N GLU A 560 -20.45 -0.60 18.53
CA GLU A 560 -20.12 -1.97 18.89
C GLU A 560 -19.46 -2.69 17.70
N THR A 561 -18.43 -3.45 18.01
CA THR A 561 -17.88 -4.51 17.17
C THR A 561 -18.58 -5.80 17.59
N ILE A 562 -19.19 -6.48 16.62
CA ILE A 562 -19.87 -7.76 16.84
C ILE A 562 -18.95 -8.86 16.31
N ASN A 563 -18.36 -9.63 17.22
CA ASN A 563 -17.49 -10.76 16.89
C ASN A 563 -18.21 -12.07 17.24
N TYR A 564 -18.01 -13.12 16.43
CA TYR A 564 -18.49 -14.45 16.77
C TYR A 564 -17.42 -15.19 17.60
N ASP A 565 -17.72 -15.44 18.87
CA ASP A 565 -16.87 -16.26 19.73
C ASP A 565 -17.12 -17.73 19.40
N VAL A 566 -16.12 -18.38 18.79
CA VAL A 566 -16.19 -19.78 18.33
C VAL A 566 -16.30 -20.76 19.50
N ASP A 567 -15.66 -20.47 20.62
CA ASP A 567 -15.62 -21.33 21.81
C ASP A 567 -16.97 -21.31 22.53
N LEU A 568 -17.54 -20.12 22.69
CA LEU A 568 -18.83 -19.90 23.34
C LEU A 568 -20.02 -20.09 22.39
N LYS A 569 -19.77 -20.07 21.08
CA LYS A 569 -20.79 -20.10 20.02
C LYS A 569 -21.83 -18.98 20.18
N VAL A 570 -21.37 -17.79 20.53
CA VAL A 570 -22.22 -16.60 20.72
C VAL A 570 -21.61 -15.39 20.06
N GLN A 571 -22.46 -14.43 19.69
CA GLN A 571 -22.01 -13.09 19.31
C GLN A 571 -21.61 -12.31 20.56
N VAL A 572 -20.40 -11.78 20.56
CA VAL A 572 -19.86 -10.89 21.58
C VAL A 572 -19.89 -9.47 21.03
N HIS A 573 -20.45 -8.57 21.83
CA HIS A 573 -20.57 -7.16 21.51
C HIS A 573 -19.55 -6.39 22.34
N LEU A 574 -18.60 -5.75 21.68
CA LEU A 574 -17.54 -5.00 22.34
C LEU A 574 -17.38 -3.62 21.70
N GLN A 575 -17.32 -2.57 22.52
CA GLN A 575 -16.88 -1.26 22.04
C GLN A 575 -15.36 -1.29 21.92
N ALA A 576 -14.86 -1.57 20.72
CA ALA A 576 -13.44 -1.79 20.45
C ALA A 576 -12.81 -0.54 19.82
N GLY A 577 -13.17 0.67 20.31
CA GLY A 577 -12.65 1.94 19.78
C GLY A 577 -13.32 2.48 18.51
N ARG A 578 -14.27 1.74 17.90
CA ARG A 578 -15.07 2.23 16.77
C ARG A 578 -16.00 3.35 17.21
N VAL A 579 -16.17 4.35 16.34
CA VAL A 579 -17.05 5.49 16.59
C VAL A 579 -17.82 5.87 15.31
N SER A 580 -19.03 6.39 15.51
CA SER A 580 -19.83 7.02 14.46
C SER A 580 -19.98 8.52 14.73
N LEU A 581 -20.24 9.28 13.67
CA LEU A 581 -20.52 10.71 13.71
C LEU A 581 -21.85 10.98 13.02
N ALA A 582 -22.68 11.81 13.63
CA ALA A 582 -23.91 12.34 13.06
C ALA A 582 -23.97 13.86 13.24
N SER A 583 -24.66 14.54 12.33
CA SER A 583 -24.90 15.98 12.45
C SER A 583 -26.22 16.40 11.83
N ASP A 584 -26.75 17.52 12.31
CA ASP A 584 -27.96 18.15 11.76
C ASP A 584 -27.81 18.59 10.29
N SER A 585 -26.57 18.74 9.83
CA SER A 585 -26.25 19.08 8.43
C SER A 585 -26.42 17.92 7.45
N GLY A 586 -26.70 16.71 7.95
CA GLY A 586 -26.75 15.48 7.16
C GLY A 586 -25.38 14.90 6.83
N LEU A 587 -24.30 15.40 7.45
CA LEU A 587 -22.99 14.73 7.47
C LEU A 587 -23.05 13.57 8.47
N THR A 588 -22.72 12.38 8.00
CA THR A 588 -22.47 11.19 8.82
C THR A 588 -21.04 10.73 8.65
N GLY A 589 -20.52 9.96 9.60
CA GLY A 589 -19.21 9.35 9.49
C GLY A 589 -19.07 8.08 10.31
N GLU A 590 -18.12 7.25 9.90
CA GLU A 590 -17.76 5.99 10.55
C GLU A 590 -16.23 5.90 10.59
N GLY A 591 -15.70 5.47 11.72
CA GLY A 591 -14.27 5.25 11.88
C GLY A 591 -13.93 4.81 13.29
N ALA A 592 -12.83 5.32 13.83
CA ALA A 592 -12.34 4.92 15.15
C ALA A 592 -11.58 6.04 15.85
N MET A 593 -11.46 5.87 17.17
CA MET A 593 -10.59 6.63 18.06
C MET A 593 -9.67 5.63 18.76
N ASN A 594 -8.39 5.96 18.88
CA ASN A 594 -7.48 5.13 19.67
C ASN A 594 -7.88 5.15 21.16
N LEU A 595 -7.48 4.12 21.89
CA LEU A 595 -7.98 3.87 23.26
C LEU A 595 -7.69 5.01 24.24
N ASN A 596 -6.53 5.66 24.08
CA ASN A 596 -6.16 6.81 24.89
C ASN A 596 -6.89 8.08 24.44
N GLY A 597 -7.46 8.15 23.24
CA GLY A 597 -8.12 9.31 22.65
C GLY A 597 -7.15 10.40 22.19
N ASP A 598 -5.93 10.05 21.80
CA ASP A 598 -4.96 11.00 21.24
C ASP A 598 -5.14 11.22 19.73
N SER A 599 -5.77 10.27 19.02
CA SER A 599 -6.09 10.39 17.60
C SER A 599 -7.42 9.73 17.26
N PHE A 600 -8.11 10.29 16.28
CA PHE A 600 -9.28 9.68 15.68
C PHE A 600 -9.33 9.94 14.18
N ALA A 601 -9.96 9.04 13.45
CA ALA A 601 -10.28 9.24 12.05
C ALA A 601 -11.66 8.72 11.71
N LEU A 602 -12.31 9.36 10.74
CA LEU A 602 -13.64 9.04 10.26
C LEU A 602 -13.64 9.11 8.74
N THR A 603 -14.15 8.09 8.07
CA THR A 603 -14.70 8.30 6.74
C THR A 603 -16.03 9.03 6.87
N ILE A 604 -16.30 9.98 5.99
CA ILE A 604 -17.52 10.78 6.03
C ILE A 604 -18.34 10.62 4.78
N THR A 605 -19.66 10.61 4.94
CA THR A 605 -20.63 10.77 3.87
C THR A 605 -21.47 12.01 4.14
N GLY A 606 -21.60 12.88 3.15
CA GLY A 606 -22.38 14.11 3.27
C GLY A 606 -23.37 14.31 2.12
N PRO A 607 -24.16 15.40 2.19
CA PRO A 607 -25.10 15.76 1.14
C PRO A 607 -24.45 15.82 -0.25
N GLY A 608 -25.22 15.43 -1.28
CA GLY A 608 -24.79 15.50 -2.68
C GLY A 608 -23.74 14.46 -3.07
N SER A 609 -23.72 13.29 -2.43
CA SER A 609 -22.75 12.21 -2.66
C SER A 609 -21.31 12.55 -2.28
N ARG A 610 -21.13 13.50 -1.35
CA ARG A 610 -19.80 13.84 -0.81
C ARG A 610 -19.25 12.66 0.01
N ARG A 611 -18.00 12.29 -0.24
CA ARG A 611 -17.22 11.36 0.58
C ARG A 611 -15.87 11.95 0.95
N GLY A 612 -15.29 11.54 2.06
CA GLY A 612 -14.03 12.09 2.51
C GLY A 612 -13.52 11.46 3.79
N ILE A 613 -12.52 12.12 4.36
CA ILE A 613 -11.92 11.77 5.64
C ILE A 613 -11.90 12.99 6.57
N ILE A 614 -12.16 12.76 7.85
CA ILE A 614 -11.79 13.67 8.94
C ILE A 614 -10.73 12.95 9.76
N HIS A 615 -9.58 13.58 9.92
CA HIS A 615 -8.54 13.11 10.83
C HIS A 615 -8.32 14.18 11.89
N GLY A 616 -8.41 13.79 13.15
CA GLY A 616 -8.15 14.64 14.30
C GLY A 616 -7.00 14.10 15.14
N ILE A 617 -6.07 14.98 15.49
CA ILE A 617 -4.98 14.68 16.43
C ILE A 617 -5.13 15.59 17.64
N LYS A 618 -4.88 15.05 18.82
CA LYS A 618 -4.91 15.80 20.07
C LYS A 618 -3.87 16.92 20.01
N LEU A 619 -4.29 18.09 20.46
CA LEU A 619 -3.41 19.23 20.66
C LEU A 619 -2.90 19.19 22.09
N ASP A 620 -1.58 19.16 22.24
CA ASP A 620 -0.95 19.37 23.53
C ASP A 620 -0.86 20.87 23.84
N ASN A 621 -0.91 21.20 25.13
CA ASN A 621 -0.75 22.58 25.62
C ASN A 621 0.74 22.99 25.71
N GLU A 622 1.65 22.13 25.25
CA GLU A 622 3.09 22.39 25.19
C GLU A 622 3.49 22.75 23.77
N THR A 623 4.27 23.81 23.60
CA THR A 623 4.81 24.20 22.29
C THR A 623 5.99 23.29 21.94
N PHE A 624 5.87 22.51 20.87
CA PHE A 624 6.96 21.67 20.38
C PHE A 624 7.97 22.47 19.54
N SER A 625 9.27 22.24 19.76
CA SER A 625 10.30 22.79 18.89
C SER A 625 10.49 21.89 17.68
N LEU A 626 10.25 22.45 16.49
CA LEU A 626 10.58 21.80 15.21
C LEU A 626 12.05 21.99 14.82
N SER A 627 12.88 22.62 15.66
CA SER A 627 14.27 22.94 15.31
C SER A 627 15.11 21.68 15.06
N ASN A 628 15.88 21.66 13.97
CA ASN A 628 16.68 20.50 13.53
C ASN A 628 15.85 19.22 13.30
N ALA A 629 14.58 19.36 12.91
CA ALA A 629 13.74 18.22 12.55
C ALA A 629 13.65 18.08 11.03
N THR A 630 13.64 16.84 10.56
CA THR A 630 13.36 16.48 9.17
C THR A 630 12.13 15.58 9.16
N PHE A 631 11.20 15.86 8.26
CA PHE A 631 9.96 15.12 8.08
C PHE A 631 9.88 14.55 6.67
N LYS A 632 9.63 13.25 6.55
CA LYS A 632 9.24 12.60 5.30
C LYS A 632 7.76 12.86 5.07
N LEU A 633 7.41 13.34 3.88
CA LEU A 633 6.04 13.68 3.56
C LEU A 633 5.36 12.54 2.79
N GLN A 634 4.10 12.30 3.12
CA GLN A 634 3.21 11.43 2.37
C GLN A 634 1.83 12.06 2.24
N GLY A 635 1.15 11.83 1.13
CA GLY A 635 -0.19 12.37 0.90
C GLY A 635 -0.36 12.89 -0.51
N HIS A 636 -1.55 13.42 -0.78
CA HIS A 636 -2.01 13.65 -2.14
C HIS A 636 -2.73 14.99 -2.26
N ALA A 637 -2.66 15.58 -3.45
CA ALA A 637 -3.44 16.77 -3.81
C ALA A 637 -4.17 16.59 -5.13
N PHE A 638 -5.38 17.14 -5.19
CA PHE A 638 -6.19 17.24 -6.39
C PHE A 638 -6.04 18.63 -6.99
N TYR A 639 -5.61 18.70 -8.25
CA TYR A 639 -5.48 19.92 -9.03
C TYR A 639 -6.58 19.95 -10.09
N MET A 640 -7.23 21.10 -10.28
CA MET A 640 -8.12 21.32 -11.42
C MET A 640 -7.60 22.48 -12.27
N TYR A 641 -7.37 22.20 -13.55
CA TYR A 641 -7.01 23.19 -14.57
C TYR A 641 -8.13 23.24 -15.62
N ASP A 642 -8.17 24.29 -16.44
CA ASP A 642 -9.23 24.44 -17.45
C ASP A 642 -9.39 23.18 -18.33
N ASN A 643 -8.28 22.59 -18.79
CA ASN A 643 -8.28 21.46 -19.73
C ASN A 643 -7.96 20.09 -19.11
N LYS A 644 -7.68 20.00 -17.80
CA LYS A 644 -7.30 18.74 -17.14
C LYS A 644 -7.57 18.73 -15.63
N ASN A 645 -7.74 17.54 -15.07
CA ASN A 645 -7.60 17.28 -13.63
C ASN A 645 -6.31 16.49 -13.40
N ASP A 646 -5.56 16.81 -12.34
CA ASP A 646 -4.42 15.99 -11.93
C ASP A 646 -4.60 15.55 -10.47
N ILE A 647 -4.32 14.29 -10.15
CA ILE A 647 -4.07 13.88 -8.76
C ILE A 647 -2.56 13.64 -8.63
N THR A 648 -1.94 14.29 -7.66
CA THR A 648 -0.49 14.24 -7.42
C THR A 648 -0.21 13.71 -6.02
N SER A 649 0.64 12.69 -5.93
CA SER A 649 1.22 12.18 -4.69
C SER A 649 2.54 12.90 -4.40
N PHE A 650 2.79 13.14 -3.12
CA PHE A 650 4.02 13.74 -2.60
C PHE A 650 4.93 12.74 -1.88
N ASN A 651 4.69 11.44 -2.03
CA ASN A 651 5.51 10.41 -1.39
C ASN A 651 6.98 10.54 -1.85
N GLY A 652 7.90 10.50 -0.89
CA GLY A 652 9.34 10.75 -1.11
C GLY A 652 9.75 12.22 -0.95
N SER A 653 8.80 13.14 -0.73
CA SER A 653 9.09 14.54 -0.42
C SER A 653 9.64 14.71 1.01
N GLU A 654 10.30 15.83 1.25
CA GLU A 654 10.92 16.14 2.55
C GLU A 654 10.66 17.59 2.98
N LEU A 655 10.38 17.78 4.27
CA LEU A 655 10.30 19.07 4.93
C LEU A 655 11.29 19.10 6.09
N SER A 656 12.29 19.97 6.04
CA SER A 656 13.30 20.11 7.09
C SER A 656 13.30 21.49 7.72
N PHE A 657 13.67 21.55 8.98
CA PHE A 657 13.72 22.76 9.80
C PHE A 657 15.14 22.93 10.37
N SER A 658 15.74 24.09 10.11
CA SER A 658 17.03 24.45 10.69
C SER A 658 16.93 24.83 12.16
N SER A 659 18.09 25.04 12.80
CA SER A 659 18.17 25.46 14.21
C SER A 659 17.59 26.85 14.50
N ASP A 660 17.48 27.70 13.48
CA ASP A 660 16.85 29.03 13.54
C ASP A 660 15.37 29.02 13.08
N GLY A 661 14.78 27.84 12.89
CA GLY A 661 13.36 27.71 12.53
C GLY A 661 13.04 28.06 11.07
N ILE A 662 14.01 27.93 10.17
CA ILE A 662 13.78 28.08 8.72
C ILE A 662 13.40 26.72 8.13
N ALA A 663 12.22 26.67 7.52
CA ALA A 663 11.68 25.51 6.83
C ALA A 663 12.17 25.46 5.37
N THR A 664 12.70 24.31 4.97
CA THR A 664 13.08 23.97 3.60
C THR A 664 12.24 22.81 3.11
N LEU A 665 11.60 22.97 1.96
CA LEU A 665 10.71 21.97 1.37
C LEU A 665 11.31 21.44 0.06
N ASN A 666 11.32 20.12 -0.10
CA ASN A 666 11.58 19.46 -1.38
C ASN A 666 10.39 18.57 -1.74
N LEU A 667 9.64 18.93 -2.77
CA LEU A 667 8.48 18.19 -3.24
C LEU A 667 8.84 17.30 -4.43
N GLU A 668 8.93 16.00 -4.18
CA GLU A 668 8.85 14.94 -5.18
C GLU A 668 7.39 14.73 -5.57
N ARG A 669 7.12 14.51 -6.85
CA ARG A 669 5.75 14.56 -7.37
C ARG A 669 5.51 13.48 -8.42
N THR A 670 4.71 12.50 -8.06
CA THR A 670 4.16 11.49 -8.98
C THR A 670 2.69 11.81 -9.22
N TYR A 671 2.21 11.70 -10.46
CA TYR A 671 0.86 12.14 -10.76
C TYR A 671 0.20 11.38 -11.90
N VAL A 672 -1.12 11.49 -11.96
CA VAL A 672 -1.95 11.04 -13.08
C VAL A 672 -2.80 12.21 -13.58
N GLU A 673 -3.03 12.29 -14.88
CA GLU A 673 -3.80 13.36 -15.53
C GLU A 673 -5.04 12.78 -16.17
N GLN A 674 -6.18 13.42 -15.94
CA GLN A 674 -7.37 13.29 -16.76
C GLN A 674 -7.43 14.50 -17.70
N VAL A 675 -7.34 14.27 -19.00
CA VAL A 675 -7.46 15.30 -20.03
C VAL A 675 -8.93 15.45 -20.43
N ILE A 676 -9.49 16.66 -20.26
CA ILE A 676 -10.92 16.92 -20.37
C ILE A 676 -11.42 17.01 -21.82
N ASP A 677 -10.55 17.40 -22.75
CA ASP A 677 -10.92 17.61 -24.16
C ASP A 677 -11.17 16.29 -24.89
N ASN A 678 -10.39 15.26 -24.58
CA ASN A 678 -10.46 13.93 -25.21
C ASN A 678 -10.90 12.82 -24.23
N ASN A 679 -11.17 13.15 -22.96
CA ASN A 679 -11.54 12.22 -21.90
C ASN A 679 -10.58 11.03 -21.75
N THR A 680 -9.29 11.31 -21.81
CA THR A 680 -8.24 10.31 -21.59
C THR A 680 -7.61 10.45 -20.23
N VAL A 681 -7.34 9.33 -19.56
CA VAL A 681 -6.49 9.30 -18.36
C VAL A 681 -5.11 8.76 -18.73
N THR A 682 -4.06 9.43 -18.26
CA THR A 682 -2.69 9.02 -18.51
C THR A 682 -2.28 7.88 -17.58
N GLN A 683 -1.18 7.19 -17.90
CA GLN A 683 -0.47 6.41 -16.87
C GLN A 683 0.22 7.35 -15.86
N LEU A 684 0.72 6.78 -14.76
CA LEU A 684 1.54 7.51 -13.79
C LEU A 684 2.76 8.14 -14.46
N LYS A 685 3.06 9.38 -14.07
CA LYS A 685 4.20 10.16 -14.55
C LYS A 685 4.89 10.86 -13.38
N LEU A 686 6.14 11.26 -13.57
CA LEU A 686 6.87 12.14 -12.67
C LEU A 686 6.74 13.60 -13.13
N LYS A 687 6.51 14.52 -12.19
CA LYS A 687 6.74 15.96 -12.41
C LYS A 687 8.15 16.30 -11.97
N GLN A 688 8.67 17.39 -12.51
CA GLN A 688 9.91 17.99 -12.01
C GLN A 688 9.76 18.29 -10.50
N PRO A 689 10.77 17.98 -9.67
CA PRO A 689 10.74 18.33 -8.25
C PRO A 689 10.58 19.84 -8.05
N ILE A 690 9.95 20.24 -6.95
CA ILE A 690 9.86 21.65 -6.54
C ILE A 690 10.62 21.85 -5.23
N SER A 691 11.58 22.76 -5.24
CA SER A 691 12.27 23.22 -4.04
C SER A 691 12.07 24.75 -3.93
N PRO A 692 11.07 25.23 -3.17
CA PRO A 692 10.83 26.66 -3.02
C PRO A 692 11.96 27.36 -2.27
N SER A 693 11.92 28.70 -2.24
CA SER A 693 12.77 29.44 -1.30
C SER A 693 12.38 29.10 0.14
N PRO A 694 13.35 28.89 1.05
CA PRO A 694 13.07 28.60 2.44
C PRO A 694 12.25 29.71 3.11
N THR A 695 11.44 29.35 4.10
CA THR A 695 10.54 30.28 4.80
C THR A 695 10.61 30.07 6.31
N ALA A 696 10.36 31.10 7.10
CA ALA A 696 10.35 30.96 8.56
C ALA A 696 9.11 30.19 9.01
N VAL A 697 9.28 29.25 9.95
CA VAL A 697 8.14 28.61 10.61
C VAL A 697 7.51 29.59 11.58
N VAL A 698 6.17 29.66 11.56
CA VAL A 698 5.40 30.37 12.57
C VAL A 698 4.52 29.35 13.28
N LEU A 699 4.81 29.13 14.56
CA LEU A 699 4.09 28.23 15.47
C LEU A 699 3.25 29.06 16.44
N ASP A 700 2.07 28.57 16.77
CA ASP A 700 1.19 29.11 17.82
C ASP A 700 1.20 28.17 19.05
N ASP A 701 0.73 28.67 20.19
CA ASP A 701 0.72 28.01 21.50
C ASP A 701 -0.13 26.71 21.53
N ASN A 702 -1.00 26.49 20.53
CA ASN A 702 -1.81 25.27 20.37
C ASN A 702 -1.29 24.34 19.27
N ASN A 703 0.03 24.32 19.03
CA ASN A 703 0.67 23.42 18.05
C ASN A 703 0.15 23.58 16.61
N LYS A 704 -0.32 24.78 16.27
CA LYS A 704 -0.71 25.16 14.90
C LYS A 704 0.48 25.78 14.19
N PHE A 705 0.61 25.51 12.90
CA PHE A 705 1.64 26.14 12.08
C PHE A 705 1.16 26.49 10.68
N GLN A 706 1.81 27.48 10.09
CA GLN A 706 1.66 27.81 8.68
C GLN A 706 3.02 28.12 8.05
N LEU A 707 3.26 27.54 6.87
CA LEU A 707 4.42 27.76 6.03
C LEU A 707 3.96 28.34 4.70
N ASN A 708 4.46 29.53 4.38
CA ASN A 708 4.18 30.21 3.12
C ASN A 708 5.46 30.25 2.28
N PHE A 709 5.51 29.46 1.21
CA PHE A 709 6.67 29.32 0.32
C PHE A 709 6.67 30.32 -0.84
N GLY A 710 5.79 31.32 -0.79
CA GLY A 710 5.62 32.32 -1.83
C GLY A 710 4.99 31.74 -3.11
N THR A 711 5.25 32.41 -4.24
CA THR A 711 4.68 32.02 -5.54
C THR A 711 5.61 31.06 -6.28
N ILE A 712 5.11 29.88 -6.60
CA ILE A 712 5.80 28.83 -7.37
C ILE A 712 4.97 28.53 -8.62
N ASN A 713 5.61 28.60 -9.78
CA ASN A 713 4.95 28.42 -11.08
C ASN A 713 3.71 29.32 -11.25
N GLY A 714 3.78 30.55 -10.74
CA GLY A 714 2.70 31.54 -10.85
C GLY A 714 1.61 31.43 -9.78
N ALA A 715 1.66 30.47 -8.87
CA ALA A 715 0.65 30.27 -7.82
C ALA A 715 1.27 30.19 -6.40
N PRO A 716 0.58 30.70 -5.36
CA PRO A 716 1.07 30.59 -3.98
C PRO A 716 1.08 29.13 -3.51
N LEU A 717 2.14 28.71 -2.81
CA LEU A 717 2.20 27.42 -2.09
C LEU A 717 2.17 27.67 -0.58
N THR A 718 1.17 27.09 0.07
CA THR A 718 1.00 27.14 1.52
C THR A 718 0.78 25.74 2.09
N LEU A 719 1.50 25.42 3.17
CA LEU A 719 1.21 24.28 4.04
C LEU A 719 0.73 24.83 5.38
N GLN A 720 -0.37 24.33 5.91
CA GLN A 720 -0.86 24.70 7.23
C GLN A 720 -1.46 23.52 7.95
N GLY A 721 -1.42 23.51 9.27
CA GLY A 721 -2.08 22.47 10.04
C GLY A 721 -1.54 22.35 11.44
N PHE A 722 -1.47 21.11 11.92
CA PHE A 722 -1.25 20.81 13.33
C PHE A 722 -0.04 19.90 13.51
N VAL A 723 0.69 20.16 14.60
CA VAL A 723 1.75 19.30 15.13
C VAL A 723 1.12 18.40 16.19
N GLY A 724 1.23 17.08 16.05
CA GLY A 724 0.76 16.13 17.04
C GLY A 724 1.83 15.12 17.43
N GLU A 725 1.46 14.22 18.35
CA GLU A 725 2.27 13.08 18.77
C GLU A 725 3.68 13.50 19.18
N GLU A 726 3.76 14.45 20.12
CA GLU A 726 5.01 15.01 20.67
C GLU A 726 5.96 15.63 19.62
N GLY A 727 5.39 16.18 18.54
CA GLY A 727 6.18 16.78 17.47
C GLY A 727 6.76 15.78 16.48
N THR A 728 6.20 14.58 16.41
CA THR A 728 6.65 13.54 15.47
C THR A 728 5.75 13.41 14.24
N VAL A 729 4.51 13.92 14.30
CA VAL A 729 3.58 13.93 13.17
C VAL A 729 3.12 15.36 12.87
N LEU A 730 3.15 15.71 11.59
CA LEU A 730 2.53 16.92 11.04
C LEU A 730 1.33 16.50 10.21
N MET A 731 0.15 17.04 10.51
CA MET A 731 -1.03 16.89 9.67
C MET A 731 -1.30 18.22 8.96
N MET A 732 -1.21 18.24 7.62
CA MET A 732 -1.18 19.46 6.82
C MET A 732 -2.21 19.49 5.71
N LEU A 733 -2.86 20.65 5.57
CA LEU A 733 -3.56 21.08 4.39
C LEU A 733 -2.57 21.76 3.43
N LEU A 734 -2.45 21.21 2.22
CA LEU A 734 -1.70 21.81 1.12
C LEU A 734 -2.61 22.65 0.23
N ARG A 735 -2.20 23.89 -0.04
CA ARG A 735 -2.82 24.79 -1.02
C ARG A 735 -1.77 25.20 -2.05
N HIS A 736 -2.01 24.91 -3.34
CA HIS A 736 -1.11 25.33 -4.43
C HIS A 736 -1.88 25.73 -5.69
N GLY A 737 -2.12 27.03 -5.88
CA GLY A 737 -2.97 27.51 -6.96
C GLY A 737 -4.37 26.91 -6.87
N ASP A 738 -4.84 26.32 -7.97
CA ASP A 738 -6.12 25.61 -8.06
C ASP A 738 -5.97 24.14 -7.61
N ALA A 739 -5.45 23.95 -6.38
CA ALA A 739 -5.23 22.63 -5.81
C ALA A 739 -5.39 22.58 -4.28
N LEU A 740 -5.94 21.46 -3.82
CA LEU A 740 -6.10 21.12 -2.41
C LEU A 740 -5.60 19.70 -2.13
N GLY A 741 -4.91 19.52 -1.00
CA GLY A 741 -4.44 18.21 -0.58
C GLY A 741 -4.31 18.04 0.92
N LEU A 742 -4.30 16.78 1.35
CA LEU A 742 -3.98 16.37 2.71
C LEU A 742 -2.62 15.68 2.68
N VAL A 743 -1.69 16.20 3.47
CA VAL A 743 -0.30 15.75 3.52
C VAL A 743 0.09 15.52 4.97
N TYR A 744 0.66 14.36 5.25
CA TYR A 744 1.30 14.04 6.51
C TYR A 744 2.80 14.26 6.42
N GLY A 745 3.41 14.72 7.50
CA GLY A 745 4.85 14.76 7.68
C GLY A 745 5.25 13.91 8.87
N PHE A 746 6.14 12.95 8.66
CA PHE A 746 6.61 12.03 9.70
C PHE A 746 8.07 12.31 10.01
N ARG A 747 8.37 12.60 11.27
CA ARG A 747 9.71 12.96 11.70
C ARG A 747 10.65 11.77 11.53
N ASP A 748 11.80 11.98 10.89
CA ASP A 748 12.90 11.01 10.93
C ASP A 748 13.34 10.86 12.40
N ARG A 749 13.06 9.69 12.99
CA ARG A 749 13.54 9.35 14.33
C ARG A 749 14.94 8.73 14.22
N MET A 750 15.69 8.74 15.33
CA MET A 750 16.87 7.89 15.48
C MET A 750 16.61 6.98 16.66
N LEU A 751 15.82 5.93 16.43
CA LEU A 751 15.55 4.94 17.46
C LEU A 751 16.87 4.23 17.84
N PRO A 752 17.19 4.10 19.14
CA PRO A 752 18.35 3.35 19.59
C PRO A 752 18.16 1.87 19.22
N ARG A 753 19.22 1.16 18.83
CA ARG A 753 19.14 -0.27 18.54
C ARG A 753 18.76 -1.07 19.80
N SER A 754 18.01 -2.16 19.62
CA SER A 754 17.55 -3.05 20.71
C SER A 754 18.63 -3.92 21.36
#